data_AF-A0A220S9R5-F1
#
_entry.id   AF-A0A220S9R5-F1
#
_cell.length_a   1.000
_cell.length_b   1.000
_cell.length_c   1.000
_cell.angle_alpha   90.00
_cell.angle_beta   90.00
_cell.angle_gamma   90.00
#
_symmetry.space_group_name_H-M   'P 1'
#
loop_
_entity.id
_entity.type
_entity.pdbx_description
1 polymer ?
#
loop_
_entity_poly.entity_id
_entity_poly.type
_entity_poly.pdbx_seq_one_letter_code
_entity_poly.pdbx_strand_id
1 'polypeptide(L)'
;MPSLAYFTSPAPGQTPGQSYGASGPDKFKVSSPFTATGDQNVYAVLKGTILLQQQTDINKVNLILRPHDQKDTKLPVKYIIYRGLKTSEFLEGTTVSDPANKVKTSGSELLTKMQAIQAQRAAGTAIPVEALFGNELAPASTKNIDEFFFKNLAPSSQLFTIDCGTDLGKFTDNVSIEIVLENPEFFVTVELAKRGNHELDVTSISDPVQKKWIKDLARHFVDPAAFYGFHHNIDGGIEYRSNTNAKLVANTPALVFQNIVQKFSTKNKVYLDIRNENGYSYNYYNNYKGTGADAFKNIKIGQSAASMTNKEYYTDGWAVHMVAITPGTTAENDVFLALRVNDNEKPLLAGWNIPLIPNAVVNPPLGNTTTNRVYFADETNLLAASASEFTNTVSFKIPNVPGSTAEQMATIIKLDYIKQVRINDGVDAFPQQNSTDYLFGPINISIPWNSQDGVQWIGSDHYKYFDGLNQGFISGTMEEAISNLDNSQKTITINKKIDAQITNKVNIVNVANAQNVGEYNVSKVENPTSTSTKITVLENFPSSLQAGDTLALTIEAAVTFDYQNKKVIAKNIDLSNVTAFGVGKKVKLIVKKSAETIQTVVSSSLISGNTEIVLNSINKNGFGGIMLTGMVAETDLATGPNPPDNDNVLFYAVPQYYFTNIGSKNNNAFNFKGATSKNESFIKTIQKFSSDFQIEKYSLQPTAGNFIATLAYNPVKNVQENILILGLKKSEFEDLKTAAASQLSPYHIQTLKLKLQGNRLRDQDYEAYYKYNLVVAGLNNAGNYTETTVYKEIYSRDGMIFTSPGYAGNTVIELGSKLNEEEIFHLNSVTDSPPGEWNKKLNGSDPNSTFSYLYETMGSSLKTIVDQFKTDLDALTTSNFKLQIENKIKQRGKELLDTARSQIRTATSGMYNKDGALYLARLKMRKIIKQHPLVLSSFISYNDAEKYLDLLERISRGVHDSNLPDFSTHPGHIPILISGYDPFRAAFPGGYSGLDNDFNLSNPSGNIALALNDEVIINGSKKAIIKSAIFPVRFKEFNEGWIEDFFSQYINPGHSSYKPVKMVITFSYGGADYFNIDGFSSRFREPGNPDNNKKNGGVSGYLLQSDKDNYEFISTTLPFQSFKNANPSKIALHQKAVVKYYKNGNFLSSQELFDNLNLNSLVPFPDITNYPFGTADQLKALEGTGGDYLSNEIYYRVAYLRTKYNPSLKTGHIHVGFNKTDVSRSERNQMTTILKDVLKQVITNL
;
A
#
# COMPACT_ATOMS: atom_id res chain seq x y z
N MET A 1 -0.82 24.08 -29.47
CA MET A 1 -1.91 25.07 -29.70
C MET A 1 -2.11 25.84 -28.41
N PRO A 2 -2.57 27.10 -28.44
CA PRO A 2 -2.87 27.88 -27.24
C PRO A 2 -3.80 27.13 -26.28
N SER A 3 -3.47 27.12 -24.99
CA SER A 3 -4.29 26.55 -23.92
C SER A 3 -5.08 27.61 -23.14
N LEU A 4 -4.84 28.90 -23.45
CA LEU A 4 -5.47 30.08 -22.85
C LEU A 4 -5.88 31.07 -23.95
N ALA A 5 -7.06 31.68 -23.83
CA ALA A 5 -7.58 32.69 -24.76
C ALA A 5 -8.10 33.96 -24.06
N TYR A 6 -8.09 35.07 -24.79
CA TYR A 6 -8.75 36.32 -24.40
C TYR A 6 -10.27 36.23 -24.63
N PHE A 7 -11.04 36.77 -23.69
CA PHE A 7 -12.45 36.45 -23.51
C PHE A 7 -13.43 37.14 -24.47
N THR A 8 -13.06 38.20 -25.20
CA THR A 8 -14.01 39.01 -26.01
C THR A 8 -13.39 39.63 -27.26
N SER A 9 -14.20 39.90 -28.30
CA SER A 9 -13.78 40.73 -29.45
C SER A 9 -14.93 41.45 -30.18
N PRO A 10 -14.70 42.70 -30.66
CA PRO A 10 -13.58 43.57 -30.29
C PRO A 10 -13.50 43.83 -28.77
N ALA A 11 -12.35 44.30 -28.31
CA ALA A 11 -12.09 44.45 -26.87
C ALA A 11 -12.51 45.85 -26.40
N PRO A 12 -13.67 46.03 -25.71
CA PRO A 12 -14.01 47.30 -25.08
C PRO A 12 -12.95 47.70 -24.05
N GLY A 13 -12.69 49.00 -23.93
CA GLY A 13 -11.84 49.54 -22.86
C GLY A 13 -12.62 49.64 -21.54
N GLN A 14 -12.02 49.21 -20.44
CA GLN A 14 -12.64 49.30 -19.12
C GLN A 14 -12.41 50.66 -18.45
N THR A 15 -13.45 51.23 -17.85
CA THR A 15 -13.35 52.47 -17.06
C THR A 15 -12.87 52.21 -15.62
N PRO A 16 -12.28 53.19 -14.91
CA PRO A 16 -11.84 53.01 -13.53
C PRO A 16 -12.95 52.58 -12.56
N GLY A 17 -14.20 53.00 -12.77
CA GLY A 17 -15.34 52.60 -11.93
C GLY A 17 -15.71 51.11 -12.05
N GLN A 18 -15.20 50.43 -13.08
CA GLN A 18 -15.42 49.01 -13.39
C GLN A 18 -14.26 48.11 -12.93
N SER A 19 -13.22 48.65 -12.29
CA SER A 19 -12.05 47.90 -11.86
C SER A 19 -12.37 46.80 -10.83
N TYR A 20 -11.66 45.68 -10.93
CA TYR A 20 -11.51 44.71 -9.84
C TYR A 20 -10.84 45.36 -8.62
N GLY A 21 -11.24 44.95 -7.41
CA GLY A 21 -10.62 45.36 -6.14
C GLY A 21 -11.56 46.11 -5.20
N ALA A 22 -10.99 46.68 -4.13
CA ALA A 22 -11.74 47.44 -3.14
C ALA A 22 -12.42 48.68 -3.78
N SER A 23 -13.74 48.78 -3.62
CA SER A 23 -14.52 49.99 -3.92
C SER A 23 -14.77 50.84 -2.67
N GLY A 24 -14.35 50.35 -1.50
CA GLY A 24 -14.30 51.04 -0.21
C GLY A 24 -13.89 50.06 0.90
N PRO A 25 -13.86 50.50 2.17
CA PRO A 25 -13.49 49.62 3.27
C PRO A 25 -14.44 48.43 3.44
N ASP A 26 -15.71 48.55 3.04
CA ASP A 26 -16.75 47.53 3.21
C ASP A 26 -17.31 46.93 1.90
N LYS A 27 -16.69 47.26 0.74
CA LYS A 27 -17.06 46.70 -0.56
C LYS A 27 -15.85 46.33 -1.43
N PHE A 28 -15.90 45.17 -2.09
CA PHE A 28 -14.84 44.67 -2.98
C PHE A 28 -15.41 44.00 -4.24
N LYS A 29 -15.07 44.54 -5.41
CA LYS A 29 -15.51 44.03 -6.71
C LYS A 29 -14.65 42.86 -7.15
N VAL A 30 -15.28 41.68 -7.30
CA VAL A 30 -14.60 40.45 -7.74
C VAL A 30 -14.87 40.13 -9.22
N SER A 31 -15.97 40.65 -9.76
CA SER A 31 -16.27 40.60 -11.19
C SER A 31 -15.78 41.87 -11.89
N SER A 32 -15.26 41.72 -13.11
CA SER A 32 -14.65 42.77 -13.92
C SER A 32 -15.56 43.12 -15.12
N PRO A 33 -16.48 44.09 -14.98
CA PRO A 33 -17.42 44.48 -16.03
C PRO A 33 -16.78 45.34 -17.13
N PHE A 34 -17.39 45.27 -18.32
CA PHE A 34 -17.05 46.03 -19.51
C PHE A 34 -18.34 46.50 -20.17
N THR A 35 -18.33 47.72 -20.70
CA THR A 35 -19.45 48.26 -21.50
C THR A 35 -19.06 48.27 -22.96
N ALA A 36 -19.89 47.67 -23.81
CA ALA A 36 -19.75 47.65 -25.26
C ALA A 36 -20.73 48.62 -25.94
N THR A 37 -20.38 49.00 -27.16
CA THR A 37 -21.25 49.76 -28.07
C THR A 37 -21.77 48.81 -29.16
N GLY A 38 -22.69 47.93 -28.79
CA GLY A 38 -23.26 46.91 -29.69
C GLY A 38 -22.65 45.52 -29.51
N ASP A 39 -23.16 44.55 -30.29
CA ASP A 39 -22.85 43.12 -30.16
C ASP A 39 -21.34 42.79 -30.24
N GLN A 40 -20.83 42.13 -29.20
CA GLN A 40 -19.47 41.59 -29.13
C GLN A 40 -19.52 40.07 -28.96
N ASN A 41 -18.55 39.36 -29.54
CA ASN A 41 -18.42 37.91 -29.38
C ASN A 41 -17.61 37.58 -28.11
N VAL A 42 -17.95 36.48 -27.44
CA VAL A 42 -17.29 35.98 -26.23
C VAL A 42 -16.65 34.62 -26.48
N TYR A 43 -15.45 34.40 -25.96
CA TYR A 43 -14.65 33.21 -26.21
C TYR A 43 -14.29 32.47 -24.93
N ALA A 44 -14.26 31.14 -25.03
CA ALA A 44 -13.81 30.26 -23.96
C ALA A 44 -12.34 30.51 -23.61
N VAL A 45 -12.09 31.13 -22.45
CA VAL A 45 -10.74 31.43 -21.93
C VAL A 45 -9.92 30.17 -21.68
N LEU A 46 -10.55 29.07 -21.26
CA LEU A 46 -9.94 27.76 -21.06
C LEU A 46 -10.83 26.66 -21.66
N LYS A 47 -10.27 25.46 -21.88
CA LYS A 47 -11.05 24.24 -22.14
C LYS A 47 -11.82 23.85 -20.87
N GLY A 48 -13.10 23.55 -20.96
CA GLY A 48 -13.92 23.25 -19.77
C GLY A 48 -15.33 22.76 -20.06
N THR A 49 -16.02 22.29 -19.02
CA THR A 49 -17.48 22.03 -19.06
C THR A 49 -18.24 23.31 -18.77
N ILE A 50 -19.35 23.55 -19.46
CA ILE A 50 -20.18 24.75 -19.31
C ILE A 50 -21.52 24.47 -18.63
N LEU A 51 -21.99 25.44 -17.85
CA LEU A 51 -23.32 25.52 -17.25
C LEU A 51 -23.87 26.93 -17.48
N LEU A 52 -25.15 27.06 -17.86
CA LEU A 52 -25.85 28.33 -17.91
C LEU A 52 -26.70 28.54 -16.65
N GLN A 53 -26.80 29.79 -16.21
CA GLN A 53 -27.73 30.23 -15.18
C GLN A 53 -28.38 31.55 -15.63
N GLN A 54 -29.71 31.58 -15.72
CA GLN A 54 -30.46 32.75 -16.17
C GLN A 54 -30.47 33.85 -15.09
N GLN A 55 -30.21 35.10 -15.50
CA GLN A 55 -30.28 36.26 -14.61
C GLN A 55 -31.73 36.61 -14.26
N THR A 56 -31.92 37.58 -13.34
CA THR A 56 -33.24 38.21 -13.11
C THR A 56 -33.78 38.89 -14.37
N ASP A 57 -32.91 39.43 -15.23
CA ASP A 57 -33.26 39.78 -16.61
C ASP A 57 -33.29 38.50 -17.45
N ILE A 58 -34.49 38.04 -17.82
CA ILE A 58 -34.69 36.80 -18.59
C ILE A 58 -34.00 36.81 -19.96
N ASN A 59 -33.66 37.99 -20.49
CA ASN A 59 -32.93 38.14 -21.74
C ASN A 59 -31.42 37.89 -21.60
N LYS A 60 -30.93 37.68 -20.36
CA LYS A 60 -29.52 37.48 -20.05
C LYS A 60 -29.28 36.17 -19.29
N VAL A 61 -28.21 35.49 -19.68
CA VAL A 61 -27.66 34.31 -19.01
C VAL A 61 -26.22 34.57 -18.59
N ASN A 62 -25.82 33.88 -17.53
CA ASN A 62 -24.43 33.75 -17.12
C ASN A 62 -23.95 32.37 -17.54
N LEU A 63 -22.79 32.30 -18.19
CA LEU A 63 -22.12 31.04 -18.51
C LEU A 63 -21.01 30.81 -17.48
N ILE A 64 -21.06 29.66 -16.82
CA ILE A 64 -20.07 29.20 -15.87
C ILE A 64 -19.26 28.11 -16.58
N LEU A 65 -17.95 28.35 -16.77
CA LEU A 65 -17.02 27.39 -17.34
C LEU A 65 -16.15 26.80 -16.23
N ARG A 66 -16.24 25.48 -16.03
CA ARG A 66 -15.39 24.69 -15.12
C ARG A 66 -14.21 24.10 -15.89
N PRO A 67 -12.95 24.57 -15.70
CA PRO A 67 -11.86 24.20 -16.60
C PRO A 67 -11.27 22.80 -16.35
N HIS A 68 -11.02 22.08 -17.45
CA HIS A 68 -10.34 20.78 -17.46
C HIS A 68 -8.84 20.95 -17.75
N ASP A 69 -8.05 19.89 -17.50
CA ASP A 69 -6.65 19.77 -17.96
C ASP A 69 -5.73 20.98 -17.70
N GLN A 70 -5.85 21.57 -16.51
CA GLN A 70 -5.16 22.78 -16.02
C GLN A 70 -3.65 22.60 -15.75
N LYS A 71 -2.96 21.76 -16.54
CA LYS A 71 -1.51 21.53 -16.44
C LYS A 71 -0.68 22.73 -16.90
N ASP A 72 -1.23 23.56 -17.79
CA ASP A 72 -0.54 24.68 -18.43
C ASP A 72 -0.89 26.04 -17.76
N THR A 73 -1.88 26.05 -16.86
CA THR A 73 -2.19 27.21 -16.02
C THR A 73 -1.38 27.20 -14.73
N LYS A 74 -0.94 28.38 -14.30
CA LYS A 74 -0.15 28.63 -13.07
C LYS A 74 -1.01 28.86 -11.83
N LEU A 75 -2.32 29.01 -11.99
CA LEU A 75 -3.29 29.17 -10.91
C LEU A 75 -4.39 28.11 -11.08
N PRO A 76 -4.86 27.48 -10.00
CA PRO A 76 -5.95 26.52 -10.07
C PRO A 76 -7.28 27.29 -10.14
N VAL A 77 -7.93 27.29 -11.30
CA VAL A 77 -9.20 27.98 -11.55
C VAL A 77 -10.35 26.99 -11.34
N LYS A 78 -11.27 27.30 -10.42
CA LYS A 78 -12.52 26.55 -10.24
C LYS A 78 -13.50 26.89 -11.36
N TYR A 79 -13.72 28.19 -11.56
CA TYR A 79 -14.71 28.72 -12.49
C TYR A 79 -14.22 29.98 -13.21
N ILE A 80 -14.58 30.08 -14.48
CA ILE A 80 -14.63 31.35 -15.22
C ILE A 80 -16.10 31.65 -15.48
N ILE A 81 -16.62 32.73 -14.90
CA ILE A 81 -18.02 33.13 -15.02
C ILE A 81 -18.10 34.34 -15.97
N TYR A 82 -18.80 34.15 -17.09
CA TYR A 82 -19.15 35.18 -18.06
C TYR A 82 -20.58 35.63 -17.74
N ARG A 83 -20.75 36.87 -17.29
CA ARG A 83 -22.05 37.41 -16.88
C ARG A 83 -22.62 38.34 -17.96
N GLY A 84 -23.86 38.11 -18.39
CA GLY A 84 -24.58 39.03 -19.29
C GLY A 84 -24.63 38.64 -20.77
N LEU A 85 -24.41 37.36 -21.11
CA LEU A 85 -24.65 36.85 -22.47
C LEU A 85 -26.15 36.85 -22.79
N LYS A 86 -26.52 37.05 -24.05
CA LYS A 86 -27.92 37.01 -24.48
C LYS A 86 -28.53 35.60 -24.40
N THR A 87 -29.68 35.45 -23.77
CA THR A 87 -30.47 34.20 -23.78
C THR A 87 -30.81 33.76 -25.22
N SER A 88 -31.07 34.74 -26.10
CA SER A 88 -31.41 34.51 -27.51
C SER A 88 -30.29 33.92 -28.36
N GLU A 89 -29.05 33.83 -27.87
CA GLU A 89 -27.95 33.15 -28.58
C GLU A 89 -28.00 31.63 -28.34
N PHE A 90 -28.74 31.16 -27.32
CA PHE A 90 -28.81 29.76 -26.91
C PHE A 90 -30.20 29.14 -27.12
N LEU A 91 -31.27 29.90 -26.86
CA LEU A 91 -32.64 29.41 -26.83
C LEU A 91 -33.54 30.10 -27.87
N GLU A 92 -34.60 29.42 -28.29
CA GLU A 92 -35.65 29.97 -29.16
C GLU A 92 -36.58 30.93 -28.40
N GLY A 93 -36.91 30.61 -27.14
CA GLY A 93 -37.65 31.46 -26.20
C GLY A 93 -36.81 31.88 -24.98
N THR A 94 -37.27 32.87 -24.23
CA THR A 94 -36.53 33.40 -23.06
C THR A 94 -36.83 32.67 -21.75
N THR A 95 -37.98 32.02 -21.58
CA THR A 95 -38.31 31.31 -20.33
C THR A 95 -37.62 29.95 -20.28
N VAL A 96 -36.63 29.77 -19.38
CA VAL A 96 -35.85 28.51 -19.31
C VAL A 96 -36.70 27.31 -18.89
N SER A 97 -37.67 27.50 -17.99
CA SER A 97 -38.54 26.42 -17.48
C SER A 97 -39.79 26.15 -18.32
N ASP A 98 -39.90 26.73 -19.53
CA ASP A 98 -41.01 26.49 -20.44
C ASP A 98 -40.77 25.19 -21.24
N PRO A 99 -41.62 24.15 -21.12
CA PRO A 99 -41.46 22.89 -21.84
C PRO A 99 -41.52 23.01 -23.37
N ALA A 100 -42.03 24.12 -23.91
CA ALA A 100 -42.03 24.39 -25.35
C ALA A 100 -40.71 25.00 -25.86
N ASN A 101 -39.86 25.48 -24.96
CA ASN A 101 -38.59 26.13 -25.31
C ASN A 101 -37.54 25.13 -25.78
N LYS A 102 -36.65 25.56 -26.68
CA LYS A 102 -35.68 24.70 -27.37
C LYS A 102 -34.32 25.37 -27.44
N VAL A 103 -33.28 24.55 -27.39
CA VAL A 103 -31.91 24.95 -27.70
C VAL A 103 -31.78 25.17 -29.21
N LYS A 104 -31.19 26.30 -29.61
CA LYS A 104 -30.97 26.65 -31.01
C LYS A 104 -30.04 25.67 -31.72
N THR A 105 -30.27 25.50 -33.01
CA THR A 105 -29.52 24.57 -33.87
C THR A 105 -28.44 25.25 -34.73
N SER A 106 -28.27 26.56 -34.62
CA SER A 106 -27.20 27.32 -35.28
C SER A 106 -27.08 28.72 -34.68
N GLY A 107 -25.95 29.39 -34.93
CA GLY A 107 -25.70 30.78 -34.51
C GLY A 107 -24.29 31.03 -33.99
N SER A 108 -23.69 30.03 -33.31
CA SER A 108 -22.34 30.09 -32.74
C SER A 108 -21.54 28.80 -32.97
N GLU A 109 -20.21 28.87 -32.79
CA GLU A 109 -19.33 27.70 -32.80
C GLU A 109 -19.72 26.71 -31.69
N LEU A 110 -20.09 27.21 -30.51
CA LEU A 110 -20.60 26.43 -29.39
C LEU A 110 -21.78 25.54 -29.80
N LEU A 111 -22.85 26.09 -30.38
CA LEU A 111 -24.02 25.30 -30.77
C LEU A 111 -23.65 24.24 -31.82
N THR A 112 -22.76 24.57 -32.75
CA THR A 112 -22.26 23.64 -33.77
C THR A 112 -21.49 22.47 -33.15
N LYS A 113 -20.61 22.73 -32.16
CA LYS A 113 -19.91 21.69 -31.40
C LYS A 113 -20.87 20.87 -30.53
N MET A 114 -21.84 21.50 -29.89
CA MET A 114 -22.87 20.81 -29.09
C MET A 114 -23.67 19.84 -29.94
N GLN A 115 -24.05 20.20 -31.16
CA GLN A 115 -24.74 19.28 -32.09
C GLN A 115 -23.88 18.07 -32.46
N ALA A 116 -22.60 18.29 -32.78
CA ALA A 116 -21.68 17.20 -33.11
C ALA A 116 -21.50 16.24 -31.93
N ILE A 117 -21.39 16.77 -30.70
CA ILE A 117 -21.32 15.97 -29.47
C ILE A 117 -22.67 15.28 -29.18
N GLN A 118 -23.79 15.95 -29.40
CA GLN A 118 -25.13 15.38 -29.17
C GLN A 118 -25.42 14.23 -30.13
N ALA A 119 -25.04 14.35 -31.40
CA ALA A 119 -25.17 13.27 -32.38
C ALA A 119 -24.37 12.01 -31.97
N GLN A 120 -23.27 12.17 -31.23
CA GLN A 120 -22.50 11.06 -30.67
C GLN A 120 -23.12 10.50 -29.37
N ARG A 121 -23.73 11.35 -28.53
CA ARG A 121 -24.35 10.96 -27.25
C ARG A 121 -25.71 10.30 -27.41
N ALA A 122 -26.55 10.84 -28.30
CA ALA A 122 -27.93 10.40 -28.53
C ALA A 122 -28.37 10.79 -29.97
N ALA A 123 -27.96 9.99 -30.94
CA ALA A 123 -28.27 10.22 -32.36
C ALA A 123 -29.78 10.42 -32.60
N GLY A 124 -30.13 11.41 -33.44
CA GLY A 124 -31.52 11.78 -33.74
C GLY A 124 -32.27 12.55 -32.65
N THR A 125 -31.67 12.75 -31.47
CA THR A 125 -32.30 13.50 -30.36
C THR A 125 -31.86 14.97 -30.39
N ALA A 126 -32.80 15.89 -30.23
CA ALA A 126 -32.49 17.32 -30.06
C ALA A 126 -31.68 17.56 -28.77
N ILE A 127 -31.02 18.72 -28.67
CA ILE A 127 -30.34 19.12 -27.43
C ILE A 127 -31.42 19.62 -26.44
N PRO A 128 -31.59 19.00 -25.26
CA PRO A 128 -32.52 19.46 -24.25
C PRO A 128 -31.97 20.69 -23.50
N VAL A 129 -32.85 21.52 -22.93
CA VAL A 129 -32.47 22.75 -22.21
C VAL A 129 -31.60 22.42 -20.99
N GLU A 130 -31.86 21.29 -20.37
CA GLU A 130 -31.14 20.68 -19.25
C GLU A 130 -29.66 20.42 -19.59
N ALA A 131 -29.30 20.20 -20.86
CA ALA A 131 -27.90 20.04 -21.26
C ALA A 131 -27.08 21.36 -21.23
N LEU A 132 -27.76 22.50 -21.05
CA LEU A 132 -27.15 23.81 -20.79
C LEU A 132 -27.35 24.27 -19.35
N PHE A 133 -28.56 24.14 -18.80
CA PHE A 133 -28.91 24.69 -17.48
C PHE A 133 -28.85 23.65 -16.33
N GLY A 134 -28.61 22.39 -16.65
CA GLY A 134 -28.66 21.25 -15.74
C GLY A 134 -30.08 20.69 -15.52
N ASN A 135 -30.18 19.56 -14.84
CA ASN A 135 -31.44 18.81 -14.63
C ASN A 135 -32.54 19.55 -13.87
N GLU A 136 -32.17 20.55 -13.08
CA GLU A 136 -33.11 21.30 -12.23
C GLU A 136 -33.20 22.72 -12.78
N LEU A 137 -34.15 22.93 -13.71
CA LEU A 137 -34.33 24.21 -14.42
C LEU A 137 -34.82 25.35 -13.51
N ALA A 138 -35.37 25.03 -12.33
CA ALA A 138 -35.82 25.97 -11.31
C ALA A 138 -35.20 25.66 -9.93
N PRO A 139 -33.87 25.75 -9.77
CA PRO A 139 -33.20 25.26 -8.57
C PRO A 139 -33.23 26.26 -7.41
N ALA A 140 -33.17 25.73 -6.19
CA ALA A 140 -33.11 26.53 -4.97
C ALA A 140 -31.91 27.51 -4.98
N SER A 141 -32.14 28.75 -4.53
CA SER A 141 -31.13 29.83 -4.56
C SER A 141 -29.85 29.52 -3.79
N THR A 142 -29.96 28.74 -2.71
CA THR A 142 -28.86 28.33 -1.83
C THR A 142 -28.06 27.13 -2.34
N LYS A 143 -28.54 26.42 -3.38
CA LYS A 143 -27.88 25.22 -3.92
C LYS A 143 -26.48 25.55 -4.46
N ASN A 144 -25.49 24.71 -4.17
CA ASN A 144 -24.14 24.87 -4.69
C ASN A 144 -24.10 24.52 -6.19
N ILE A 145 -23.49 25.36 -7.02
CA ILE A 145 -23.40 25.08 -8.45
C ILE A 145 -22.45 23.91 -8.79
N ASP A 146 -21.54 23.53 -7.88
CA ASP A 146 -20.69 22.35 -8.02
C ASP A 146 -21.55 21.10 -8.36
N GLU A 147 -22.79 21.06 -7.84
CA GLU A 147 -23.72 19.94 -7.97
C GLU A 147 -24.25 19.71 -9.41
N PHE A 148 -24.28 20.73 -10.26
CA PHE A 148 -24.73 20.59 -11.65
C PHE A 148 -23.66 20.01 -12.57
N PHE A 149 -22.39 20.05 -12.16
CA PHE A 149 -21.27 19.49 -12.92
C PHE A 149 -21.07 17.99 -12.67
N PHE A 150 -21.84 17.37 -11.77
CA PHE A 150 -21.86 15.92 -11.59
C PHE A 150 -22.50 15.22 -12.80
N LYS A 151 -22.16 13.93 -12.99
CA LYS A 151 -22.63 13.17 -14.14
C LYS A 151 -24.14 12.89 -14.05
N ASN A 152 -24.81 13.06 -15.18
CA ASN A 152 -26.26 13.03 -15.33
C ASN A 152 -26.77 11.65 -15.74
N LEU A 153 -27.88 11.21 -15.14
CA LEU A 153 -28.59 9.96 -15.47
C LEU A 153 -29.03 9.87 -16.94
N ALA A 154 -29.32 11.01 -17.57
CA ALA A 154 -29.70 11.09 -18.99
C ALA A 154 -28.52 11.60 -19.84
N PRO A 155 -27.89 10.76 -20.70
CA PRO A 155 -26.75 11.17 -21.52
C PRO A 155 -27.03 12.37 -22.45
N SER A 156 -28.28 12.52 -22.90
CA SER A 156 -28.75 13.66 -23.69
C SER A 156 -28.75 14.98 -22.93
N SER A 157 -28.89 14.94 -21.60
CA SER A 157 -28.95 16.11 -20.70
C SER A 157 -27.61 16.37 -19.97
N GLN A 158 -26.55 15.65 -20.33
CA GLN A 158 -25.21 15.88 -19.77
C GLN A 158 -24.66 17.23 -20.25
N LEU A 159 -24.08 18.02 -19.33
CA LEU A 159 -23.41 19.28 -19.70
C LEU A 159 -22.32 19.09 -20.76
N PHE A 160 -22.09 20.09 -21.60
CA PHE A 160 -21.13 20.03 -22.70
C PHE A 160 -19.73 20.49 -22.27
N THR A 161 -18.71 19.83 -22.83
CA THR A 161 -17.30 20.24 -22.73
C THR A 161 -16.88 20.89 -24.03
N ILE A 162 -16.19 22.04 -23.95
CA ILE A 162 -15.75 22.83 -25.10
C ILE A 162 -14.26 23.19 -24.99
N ASP A 163 -13.67 23.54 -26.13
CA ASP A 163 -12.26 23.89 -26.25
C ASP A 163 -11.99 25.36 -25.92
N CYS A 164 -10.77 25.65 -25.49
CA CYS A 164 -10.22 27.01 -25.45
C CYS A 164 -10.39 27.71 -26.82
N GLY A 165 -10.79 28.97 -26.80
CA GLY A 165 -11.00 29.80 -27.99
C GLY A 165 -12.32 29.59 -28.74
N THR A 166 -13.18 28.66 -28.29
CA THR A 166 -14.53 28.44 -28.87
C THR A 166 -15.39 29.70 -28.71
N ASP A 167 -16.08 30.13 -29.77
CA ASP A 167 -17.11 31.19 -29.70
C ASP A 167 -18.35 30.71 -28.91
N LEU A 168 -18.63 31.39 -27.81
CA LEU A 168 -19.69 31.09 -26.84
C LEU A 168 -21.00 31.87 -27.09
N GLY A 169 -21.02 32.82 -28.04
CA GLY A 169 -22.14 33.75 -28.26
C GLY A 169 -21.82 35.19 -27.83
N LYS A 170 -22.87 36.02 -27.69
CA LYS A 170 -22.74 37.49 -27.68
C LYS A 170 -23.37 38.22 -26.49
N PHE A 171 -22.90 39.45 -26.27
CA PHE A 171 -23.52 40.48 -25.42
C PHE A 171 -23.56 41.83 -26.14
N THR A 172 -24.47 42.74 -25.75
CA THR A 172 -24.65 44.06 -26.40
C THR A 172 -24.27 45.26 -25.53
N ASP A 173 -24.60 45.21 -24.23
CA ASP A 173 -24.42 46.36 -23.33
C ASP A 173 -23.28 46.12 -22.34
N ASN A 174 -23.49 45.26 -21.34
CA ASN A 174 -22.52 44.97 -20.30
C ASN A 174 -22.25 43.46 -20.22
N VAL A 175 -20.98 43.09 -20.36
CA VAL A 175 -20.47 41.77 -19.94
C VAL A 175 -19.64 41.96 -18.68
N SER A 176 -19.57 40.94 -17.83
CA SER A 176 -18.52 40.86 -16.82
C SER A 176 -17.84 39.51 -16.87
N ILE A 177 -16.53 39.49 -16.65
CA ILE A 177 -15.77 38.27 -16.44
C ILE A 177 -15.31 38.19 -14.98
N GLU A 178 -15.37 37.01 -14.40
CA GLU A 178 -14.98 36.71 -13.01
C GLU A 178 -14.22 35.38 -13.00
N ILE A 179 -13.07 35.36 -12.33
CA ILE A 179 -12.19 34.19 -12.23
C ILE A 179 -12.15 33.75 -10.77
N VAL A 180 -12.74 32.59 -10.50
CA VAL A 180 -12.82 31.97 -9.17
C VAL A 180 -11.76 30.87 -9.10
N LEU A 181 -10.94 30.90 -8.06
CA LEU A 181 -9.90 29.90 -7.79
C LEU A 181 -10.46 28.66 -7.09
N GLU A 182 -9.79 27.52 -7.28
CA GLU A 182 -10.12 26.27 -6.57
C GLU A 182 -9.90 26.43 -5.07
N ASN A 183 -10.94 26.11 -4.31
CA ASN A 183 -10.89 26.22 -2.86
C ASN A 183 -12.02 25.43 -2.16
N PRO A 184 -11.73 24.73 -1.05
CA PRO A 184 -12.71 24.01 -0.25
C PRO A 184 -13.63 24.86 0.64
N GLU A 185 -13.28 26.13 0.89
CA GLU A 185 -13.94 27.01 1.87
C GLU A 185 -15.01 27.91 1.22
N PHE A 186 -15.03 28.00 -0.11
CA PHE A 186 -15.90 28.88 -0.86
C PHE A 186 -16.72 28.11 -1.92
N PHE A 187 -18.04 28.19 -1.77
CA PHE A 187 -19.01 27.60 -2.67
C PHE A 187 -19.78 28.71 -3.41
N VAL A 188 -19.94 28.55 -4.72
CA VAL A 188 -20.76 29.46 -5.53
C VAL A 188 -22.19 28.93 -5.52
N THR A 189 -23.13 29.69 -4.97
CA THR A 189 -24.55 29.31 -4.97
C THR A 189 -25.23 29.64 -6.30
N VAL A 190 -26.37 29.02 -6.58
CA VAL A 190 -27.26 29.38 -7.70
C VAL A 190 -27.57 30.88 -7.70
N GLU A 191 -27.89 31.47 -6.54
CA GLU A 191 -28.12 32.91 -6.43
C GLU A 191 -26.91 33.72 -6.93
N LEU A 192 -25.71 33.37 -6.45
CA LEU A 192 -24.47 34.05 -6.81
C LEU A 192 -24.12 33.88 -8.30
N ALA A 193 -24.38 32.70 -8.85
CA ALA A 193 -24.20 32.38 -10.26
C ALA A 193 -25.18 33.14 -11.17
N LYS A 194 -26.36 33.54 -10.66
CA LYS A 194 -27.37 34.32 -11.41
C LYS A 194 -27.19 35.84 -11.37
N ARG A 195 -26.40 36.39 -10.43
CA ARG A 195 -26.19 37.86 -10.34
C ARG A 195 -25.57 38.44 -11.61
N GLY A 196 -26.03 39.62 -12.05
CA GLY A 196 -25.45 40.29 -13.23
C GLY A 196 -24.03 40.83 -12.99
N ASN A 197 -23.69 41.14 -11.74
CA ASN A 197 -22.36 41.56 -11.29
C ASN A 197 -22.15 41.06 -9.85
N HIS A 198 -20.91 40.86 -9.40
CA HIS A 198 -20.57 40.34 -8.08
C HIS A 198 -19.60 41.28 -7.34
N GLU A 199 -20.10 41.84 -6.24
CA GLU A 199 -19.34 42.58 -5.23
C GLU A 199 -19.50 41.85 -3.89
N LEU A 200 -18.40 41.66 -3.16
CA LEU A 200 -18.41 41.27 -1.75
C LEU A 200 -18.79 42.53 -0.95
N ASP A 201 -19.97 42.53 -0.34
CA ASP A 201 -20.51 43.66 0.41
C ASP A 201 -20.72 43.24 1.87
N VAL A 202 -20.07 43.95 2.79
CA VAL A 202 -20.18 43.73 4.25
C VAL A 202 -20.75 44.95 4.98
N THR A 203 -21.38 45.87 4.25
CA THR A 203 -21.97 47.11 4.80
C THR A 203 -23.10 46.81 5.78
N SER A 204 -23.94 45.81 5.49
CA SER A 204 -25.09 45.41 6.32
C SER A 204 -24.78 44.37 7.40
N ILE A 205 -23.53 43.92 7.51
CA ILE A 205 -23.14 42.83 8.41
C ILE A 205 -22.63 43.38 9.74
N SER A 206 -23.36 43.06 10.81
CA SER A 206 -23.07 43.48 12.18
C SER A 206 -22.13 42.52 12.91
N ASP A 207 -22.13 41.22 12.59
CA ASP A 207 -21.23 40.23 13.18
C ASP A 207 -19.78 40.47 12.72
N PRO A 208 -18.84 40.81 13.62
CA PRO A 208 -17.44 41.02 13.28
C PRO A 208 -16.75 39.77 12.71
N VAL A 209 -17.17 38.57 13.12
CA VAL A 209 -16.59 37.30 12.68
C VAL A 209 -17.00 37.02 11.24
N GLN A 210 -18.31 37.07 10.94
CA GLN A 210 -18.81 36.98 9.58
C GLN A 210 -18.21 38.07 8.67
N LYS A 211 -18.14 39.32 9.15
CA LYS A 211 -17.56 40.46 8.41
C LYS A 211 -16.08 40.22 8.08
N LYS A 212 -15.29 39.68 9.02
CA LYS A 212 -13.89 39.31 8.79
C LYS A 212 -13.76 38.18 7.78
N TRP A 213 -14.59 37.15 7.86
CA TRP A 213 -14.58 36.04 6.91
C TRP A 213 -14.90 36.48 5.49
N ILE A 214 -15.94 37.29 5.26
CA ILE A 214 -16.27 37.76 3.90
C ILE A 214 -15.15 38.66 3.33
N LYS A 215 -14.45 39.44 4.17
CA LYS A 215 -13.24 40.17 3.74
C LYS A 215 -12.06 39.26 3.38
N ASP A 216 -11.99 38.08 3.98
CA ASP A 216 -11.00 37.04 3.66
C ASP A 216 -11.31 36.33 2.33
N LEU A 217 -12.58 36.20 1.95
CA LEU A 217 -13.01 35.56 0.70
C LEU A 217 -12.45 36.21 -0.58
N ALA A 218 -11.99 37.46 -0.53
CA ALA A 218 -11.40 38.15 -1.67
C ALA A 218 -10.23 37.37 -2.31
N ARG A 219 -9.51 36.52 -1.55
CA ARG A 219 -8.43 35.64 -2.06
C ARG A 219 -8.91 34.48 -2.94
N HIS A 220 -10.21 34.20 -3.02
CA HIS A 220 -10.75 33.19 -3.93
C HIS A 220 -10.99 33.73 -5.34
N PHE A 221 -10.76 35.03 -5.56
CA PHE A 221 -10.94 35.67 -6.85
C PHE A 221 -9.61 36.25 -7.33
N VAL A 222 -9.47 36.40 -8.65
CA VAL A 222 -8.28 37.01 -9.26
C VAL A 222 -8.73 38.03 -10.29
N ASP A 223 -8.11 39.21 -10.24
CA ASP A 223 -8.24 40.22 -11.29
C ASP A 223 -7.89 39.60 -12.65
N PRO A 224 -8.81 39.59 -13.64
CA PRO A 224 -8.53 39.05 -14.96
C PRO A 224 -7.29 39.67 -15.63
N ALA A 225 -6.97 40.95 -15.36
CA ALA A 225 -5.74 41.56 -15.86
C ALA A 225 -4.49 40.88 -15.27
N ALA A 226 -4.48 40.68 -13.96
CA ALA A 226 -3.42 39.98 -13.23
C ALA A 226 -3.34 38.48 -13.60
N PHE A 227 -4.48 37.84 -13.87
CA PHE A 227 -4.52 36.47 -14.37
C PHE A 227 -3.80 36.35 -15.72
N TYR A 228 -4.14 37.19 -16.71
CA TYR A 228 -3.47 37.15 -18.02
C TYR A 228 -1.99 37.53 -17.94
N GLY A 229 -1.61 38.55 -17.15
CA GLY A 229 -0.22 38.94 -17.01
C GLY A 229 0.63 37.94 -16.21
N PHE A 230 0.05 37.23 -15.24
CA PHE A 230 0.74 36.09 -14.59
C PHE A 230 1.01 34.95 -15.58
N HIS A 231 0.14 34.76 -16.58
CA HIS A 231 0.27 33.77 -17.65
C HIS A 231 0.94 34.29 -18.94
N HIS A 232 1.62 35.44 -18.91
CA HIS A 232 2.21 36.06 -20.12
C HIS A 232 3.21 35.18 -20.91
N ASN A 233 3.78 34.16 -20.26
CA ASN A 233 4.71 33.18 -20.83
C ASN A 233 4.17 31.74 -20.77
N ILE A 234 2.84 31.58 -20.87
CA ILE A 234 2.20 30.27 -21.05
C ILE A 234 2.63 29.62 -22.37
N ASP A 235 2.80 28.30 -22.38
CA ASP A 235 3.16 27.56 -23.59
C ASP A 235 2.08 27.71 -24.68
N GLY A 236 2.51 27.81 -25.94
CA GLY A 236 1.64 28.14 -27.08
C GLY A 236 1.13 29.59 -27.13
N GLY A 237 1.37 30.42 -26.11
CA GLY A 237 0.91 31.80 -26.01
C GLY A 237 -0.60 31.94 -25.76
N ILE A 238 -1.06 33.19 -25.63
CA ILE A 238 -2.47 33.51 -25.37
C ILE A 238 -3.18 33.84 -26.68
N GLU A 239 -4.21 33.08 -27.02
CA GLU A 239 -5.03 33.32 -28.20
C GLU A 239 -5.90 34.58 -28.04
N TYR A 240 -6.06 35.37 -29.09
CA TYR A 240 -7.04 36.46 -29.13
C TYR A 240 -7.65 36.59 -30.54
N ARG A 241 -8.55 37.55 -30.70
CA ARG A 241 -9.15 37.92 -31.99
C ARG A 241 -8.82 39.37 -32.31
N SER A 242 -8.50 39.68 -33.55
CA SER A 242 -8.41 41.07 -34.03
C SER A 242 -9.79 41.73 -34.06
N ASN A 243 -9.82 43.05 -34.30
CA ASN A 243 -11.06 43.78 -34.60
C ASN A 243 -11.76 43.28 -35.89
N THR A 244 -11.04 42.57 -36.77
CA THR A 244 -11.58 41.88 -37.96
C THR A 244 -11.94 40.41 -37.68
N ASN A 245 -12.00 40.01 -36.40
CA ASN A 245 -12.27 38.66 -35.90
C ASN A 245 -11.25 37.59 -36.35
N ALA A 246 -10.04 37.99 -36.79
CA ALA A 246 -8.98 37.05 -37.16
C ALA A 246 -8.31 36.46 -35.91
N LYS A 247 -8.07 35.14 -35.91
CA LYS A 247 -7.40 34.41 -34.83
C LYS A 247 -5.90 34.73 -34.79
N LEU A 248 -5.45 35.29 -33.67
CA LEU A 248 -4.06 35.71 -33.42
C LEU A 248 -3.56 35.16 -32.08
N VAL A 249 -2.25 35.24 -31.83
CA VAL A 249 -1.61 34.75 -30.59
C VAL A 249 -0.65 35.80 -30.05
N ALA A 250 -0.74 36.09 -28.75
CA ALA A 250 0.19 36.90 -27.99
C ALA A 250 1.16 35.98 -27.23
N ASN A 251 2.42 35.91 -27.67
CA ASN A 251 3.45 34.99 -27.18
C ASN A 251 4.68 35.69 -26.57
N THR A 252 4.60 37.00 -26.34
CA THR A 252 5.64 37.80 -25.67
C THR A 252 5.01 38.73 -24.62
N PRO A 253 5.75 39.15 -23.57
CA PRO A 253 5.22 40.06 -22.56
C PRO A 253 4.62 41.35 -23.16
N ALA A 254 5.28 41.93 -24.16
CA ALA A 254 4.82 43.14 -24.84
C ALA A 254 3.50 42.91 -25.61
N LEU A 255 3.38 41.79 -26.35
CA LEU A 255 2.15 41.46 -27.09
C LEU A 255 0.99 41.15 -26.14
N VAL A 256 1.25 40.45 -25.03
CA VAL A 256 0.26 40.17 -23.98
C VAL A 256 -0.20 41.47 -23.33
N PHE A 257 0.70 42.41 -23.05
CA PHE A 257 0.31 43.69 -22.50
C PHE A 257 -0.58 44.48 -23.48
N GLN A 258 -0.09 44.76 -24.68
CA GLN A 258 -0.75 45.64 -25.65
C GLN A 258 -2.13 45.12 -26.10
N ASN A 259 -2.24 43.81 -26.37
CA ASN A 259 -3.46 43.24 -26.96
C ASN A 259 -4.47 42.78 -25.91
N ILE A 260 -4.02 42.44 -24.70
CA ILE A 260 -4.85 41.80 -23.66
C ILE A 260 -4.90 42.65 -22.39
N VAL A 261 -3.78 42.82 -21.68
CA VAL A 261 -3.79 43.44 -20.34
C VAL A 261 -4.15 44.93 -20.40
N GLN A 262 -3.73 45.67 -21.43
CA GLN A 262 -3.97 47.11 -21.59
C GLN A 262 -5.46 47.49 -21.66
N LYS A 263 -6.35 46.54 -21.96
CA LYS A 263 -7.81 46.75 -22.04
C LYS A 263 -8.47 46.92 -20.66
N PHE A 264 -7.83 46.41 -19.61
CA PHE A 264 -8.30 46.50 -18.24
C PHE A 264 -7.89 47.82 -17.59
N SER A 265 -8.73 48.32 -16.69
CA SER A 265 -8.40 49.51 -15.87
C SER A 265 -7.27 49.21 -14.88
N THR A 266 -7.17 47.97 -14.42
CA THR A 266 -6.19 47.44 -13.47
C THR A 266 -4.87 47.00 -14.10
N LYS A 267 -4.63 47.29 -15.39
CA LYS A 267 -3.48 46.85 -16.21
C LYS A 267 -2.06 46.97 -15.61
N ASN A 268 -1.87 47.79 -14.57
CA ASN A 268 -0.59 48.00 -13.87
C ASN A 268 -0.61 47.56 -12.39
N LYS A 269 -1.65 46.83 -11.94
CA LYS A 269 -1.82 46.44 -10.53
C LYS A 269 -1.07 45.15 -10.20
N VAL A 270 -0.32 45.18 -9.10
CA VAL A 270 0.39 44.02 -8.56
C VAL A 270 -0.26 43.63 -7.23
N TYR A 271 -0.82 42.42 -7.20
CA TYR A 271 -1.51 41.85 -6.05
C TYR A 271 -0.57 40.91 -5.31
N LEU A 272 -0.60 40.91 -3.97
CA LEU A 272 0.14 39.98 -3.12
C LEU A 272 -0.86 39.26 -2.20
N ASP A 273 -1.06 37.98 -2.48
CA ASP A 273 -1.86 37.01 -1.74
C ASP A 273 -0.89 36.15 -0.91
N ILE A 274 -0.90 36.34 0.40
CA ILE A 274 -0.14 35.52 1.35
C ILE A 274 -1.14 34.75 2.21
N ARG A 275 -1.02 33.43 2.24
CA ARG A 275 -1.88 32.53 3.01
C ARG A 275 -1.15 31.90 4.17
N ASN A 276 -1.88 31.53 5.22
CA ASN A 276 -1.36 30.68 6.29
C ASN A 276 -1.56 29.19 5.94
N GLU A 277 -1.01 28.30 6.76
CA GLU A 277 -1.07 26.84 6.60
C GLU A 277 -2.51 26.25 6.57
N ASN A 278 -3.50 26.99 7.07
CA ASN A 278 -4.90 26.57 7.04
C ASN A 278 -5.63 27.04 5.76
N GLY A 279 -5.06 28.00 5.02
CA GLY A 279 -5.53 28.49 3.72
C GLY A 279 -6.05 29.93 3.73
N TYR A 280 -6.39 30.46 4.92
CA TYR A 280 -6.81 31.84 5.17
C TYR A 280 -5.68 32.85 4.90
N SER A 281 -5.97 34.15 4.89
CA SER A 281 -4.92 35.17 4.81
C SER A 281 -3.87 35.07 5.92
N TYR A 282 -2.65 35.47 5.60
CA TYR A 282 -1.45 35.46 6.45
C TYR A 282 -1.72 35.78 7.92
N ASN A 283 -2.40 36.90 8.21
CA ASN A 283 -2.66 37.36 9.57
C ASN A 283 -4.13 37.19 10.01
N TYR A 284 -4.84 36.20 9.46
CA TYR A 284 -6.25 35.97 9.74
C TYR A 284 -6.53 35.73 11.24
N TYR A 285 -5.58 35.18 12.01
CA TYR A 285 -5.74 34.98 13.46
C TYR A 285 -5.24 36.16 14.31
N ASN A 286 -4.78 37.26 13.69
CA ASN A 286 -4.17 38.42 14.37
C ASN A 286 -2.95 38.05 15.24
N ASN A 287 -2.20 37.01 14.90
CA ASN A 287 -1.01 36.55 15.63
C ASN A 287 0.26 37.32 15.24
N TYR A 288 0.35 37.80 13.99
CA TYR A 288 1.49 38.56 13.49
C TYR A 288 1.33 40.07 13.80
N LYS A 289 1.82 40.51 14.97
CA LYS A 289 1.67 41.90 15.48
C LYS A 289 3.01 42.58 15.75
N GLY A 290 3.02 43.89 15.55
CA GLY A 290 4.13 44.77 15.94
C GLY A 290 3.90 45.48 17.28
N THR A 291 4.73 46.47 17.54
CA THR A 291 4.62 47.36 18.71
C THR A 291 4.53 48.83 18.28
N GLY A 292 3.99 49.69 19.15
CA GLY A 292 3.90 51.13 18.90
C GLY A 292 3.21 51.48 17.58
N ALA A 293 3.83 52.36 16.78
CA ALA A 293 3.33 52.84 15.49
C ALA A 293 3.25 51.76 14.39
N ASP A 294 3.79 50.57 14.64
CA ASP A 294 3.85 49.44 13.71
C ASP A 294 2.99 48.25 14.17
N ALA A 295 2.12 48.45 15.18
CA ALA A 295 1.25 47.40 15.76
C ALA A 295 0.50 46.55 14.73
N PHE A 296 -0.04 47.18 13.68
CA PHE A 296 -0.78 46.53 12.60
C PHE A 296 0.04 46.26 11.33
N LYS A 297 1.32 46.66 11.29
CA LYS A 297 2.17 46.54 10.09
C LYS A 297 2.86 45.18 10.06
N ASN A 298 2.19 44.20 9.45
CA ASN A 298 2.55 42.78 9.52
C ASN A 298 3.60 42.33 8.49
N ILE A 299 3.85 43.13 7.45
CA ILE A 299 4.82 42.82 6.40
C ILE A 299 5.80 43.98 6.21
N LYS A 300 6.96 43.70 5.64
CA LYS A 300 7.95 44.70 5.22
C LYS A 300 8.27 44.48 3.75
N ILE A 301 8.04 45.47 2.88
CA ILE A 301 8.05 45.29 1.42
C ILE A 301 8.63 46.51 0.69
N GLY A 302 9.30 46.28 -0.46
CA GLY A 302 9.83 47.33 -1.34
C GLY A 302 10.48 46.79 -2.61
N GLN A 303 10.90 47.69 -3.52
CA GLN A 303 11.60 47.32 -4.77
C GLN A 303 13.14 47.22 -4.62
N SER A 304 13.70 47.57 -3.46
CA SER A 304 15.09 47.27 -3.11
C SER A 304 15.20 46.95 -1.62
N ALA A 305 16.14 46.09 -1.24
CA ALA A 305 16.36 45.71 0.16
C ALA A 305 16.56 46.92 1.10
N ALA A 306 17.16 48.00 0.61
CA ALA A 306 17.38 49.25 1.36
C ALA A 306 16.14 50.16 1.47
N SER A 307 15.12 49.98 0.62
CA SER A 307 13.92 50.83 0.56
C SER A 307 12.66 50.16 1.14
N MET A 308 12.78 48.96 1.71
CA MET A 308 11.62 48.23 2.23
C MET A 308 10.98 48.95 3.42
N THR A 309 9.67 49.12 3.38
CA THR A 309 8.89 49.78 4.43
C THR A 309 7.92 48.82 5.11
N ASN A 310 7.70 49.01 6.41
CA ASN A 310 6.70 48.26 7.15
C ASN A 310 5.29 48.69 6.68
N LYS A 311 4.42 47.73 6.41
CA LYS A 311 3.06 47.90 5.87
C LYS A 311 2.10 46.92 6.53
N GLU A 312 0.83 47.29 6.58
CA GLU A 312 -0.25 46.34 6.85
C GLU A 312 -0.39 45.39 5.66
N TYR A 313 -0.69 44.11 5.90
CA TYR A 313 -0.97 43.17 4.81
C TYR A 313 -2.26 43.56 4.08
N TYR A 314 -3.31 43.91 4.84
CA TYR A 314 -4.62 44.21 4.31
C TYR A 314 -4.66 45.55 3.57
N THR A 315 -5.31 45.60 2.40
CA THR A 315 -5.62 46.86 1.70
C THR A 315 -7.07 47.24 2.00
N ASP A 316 -7.31 48.38 2.65
CA ASP A 316 -8.65 48.81 3.13
C ASP A 316 -9.39 47.74 3.96
N GLY A 317 -8.64 46.88 4.64
CA GLY A 317 -9.16 45.74 5.42
C GLY A 317 -9.44 44.46 4.62
N TRP A 318 -9.19 44.44 3.31
CA TRP A 318 -9.35 43.27 2.44
C TRP A 318 -8.09 42.41 2.36
N ALA A 319 -8.27 41.09 2.25
CA ALA A 319 -7.24 40.07 2.41
C ALA A 319 -6.21 39.93 1.26
N VAL A 320 -5.88 41.03 0.59
CA VAL A 320 -4.88 41.10 -0.49
C VAL A 320 -4.09 42.41 -0.34
N HIS A 321 -2.77 42.34 -0.46
CA HIS A 321 -1.91 43.53 -0.43
C HIS A 321 -1.69 44.10 -1.84
N MET A 322 -1.84 45.41 -2.02
CA MET A 322 -1.51 46.08 -3.28
C MET A 322 -0.06 46.59 -3.28
N VAL A 323 0.81 45.92 -4.04
CA VAL A 323 2.23 46.29 -4.13
C VAL A 323 2.39 47.51 -5.04
N ALA A 324 2.95 48.59 -4.51
CA ALA A 324 3.34 49.76 -5.28
C ALA A 324 4.64 49.47 -6.05
N ILE A 325 4.60 49.56 -7.39
CA ILE A 325 5.73 49.28 -8.27
C ILE A 325 5.92 50.44 -9.25
N THR A 326 7.10 51.03 -9.24
CA THR A 326 7.62 51.89 -10.30
C THR A 326 8.14 51.00 -11.42
N PRO A 327 7.65 51.12 -12.68
CA PRO A 327 8.12 50.30 -13.80
C PRO A 327 9.61 50.50 -14.09
N GLY A 328 10.39 49.42 -14.16
CA GLY A 328 11.81 49.43 -14.52
C GLY A 328 12.06 49.34 -16.03
N THR A 329 13.33 49.40 -16.42
CA THR A 329 13.78 49.30 -17.82
C THR A 329 14.02 47.86 -18.30
N THR A 330 13.83 46.86 -17.42
CA THR A 330 14.03 45.43 -17.65
C THR A 330 12.72 44.70 -17.95
N ALA A 331 12.78 43.45 -18.43
CA ALA A 331 11.60 42.61 -18.64
C ALA A 331 10.91 42.13 -17.35
N GLU A 332 11.56 42.34 -16.20
CA GLU A 332 11.07 41.99 -14.87
C GLU A 332 11.47 43.08 -13.87
N ASN A 333 10.66 43.30 -12.84
CA ASN A 333 10.98 44.12 -11.68
C ASN A 333 11.25 43.22 -10.45
N ASP A 334 12.19 43.62 -9.60
CA ASP A 334 12.45 42.95 -8.33
C ASP A 334 11.51 43.46 -7.22
N VAL A 335 11.06 42.54 -6.38
CA VAL A 335 10.30 42.81 -5.15
C VAL A 335 10.97 42.09 -4.00
N PHE A 336 11.12 42.79 -2.87
CA PHE A 336 11.74 42.31 -1.64
C PHE A 336 10.68 42.28 -0.55
N LEU A 337 10.61 41.17 0.20
CA LEU A 337 9.62 40.91 1.23
C LEU A 337 10.28 40.33 2.49
N ALA A 338 9.84 40.78 3.66
CA ALA A 338 10.08 40.12 4.93
C ALA A 338 8.76 40.07 5.72
N LEU A 339 8.54 38.99 6.44
CA LEU A 339 7.32 38.71 7.21
C LEU A 339 7.64 38.71 8.70
N ARG A 340 6.66 38.98 9.56
CA ARG A 340 6.90 38.90 11.01
C ARG A 340 7.06 37.45 11.45
N VAL A 341 7.98 37.23 12.39
CA VAL A 341 8.22 35.92 13.00
C VAL A 341 7.15 35.61 14.05
N ASN A 342 6.98 36.49 15.05
CA ASN A 342 6.06 36.33 16.18
C ASN A 342 6.06 34.89 16.77
N ASP A 343 4.99 34.13 16.55
CA ASP A 343 4.74 32.77 17.06
C ASP A 343 5.13 31.67 16.05
N ASN A 344 5.76 32.02 14.93
CA ASN A 344 6.26 31.09 13.94
C ASN A 344 7.77 30.84 14.12
N GLU A 345 8.13 30.01 15.13
CA GLU A 345 9.53 29.67 15.44
C GLU A 345 10.24 28.89 14.33
N LYS A 346 9.49 28.22 13.44
CA LYS A 346 10.04 27.43 12.34
C LYS A 346 9.26 27.73 11.04
N PRO A 347 9.50 28.90 10.42
CA PRO A 347 8.74 29.33 9.26
C PRO A 347 9.13 28.56 8.00
N LEU A 348 8.18 28.37 7.11
CA LEU A 348 8.40 27.96 5.72
C LEU A 348 7.64 28.92 4.81
N LEU A 349 8.32 29.52 3.84
CA LEU A 349 7.69 30.34 2.81
C LEU A 349 7.69 29.57 1.50
N ALA A 350 6.50 29.31 0.95
CA ALA A 350 6.29 28.66 -0.33
C ALA A 350 5.82 29.68 -1.39
N GLY A 351 6.47 29.75 -2.55
CA GLY A 351 6.13 30.61 -3.68
C GLY A 351 5.54 29.82 -4.85
N TRP A 352 4.28 30.09 -5.19
CA TRP A 352 3.57 29.38 -6.26
C TRP A 352 3.89 29.97 -7.64
N ASN A 353 4.63 29.22 -8.46
CA ASN A 353 5.15 29.64 -9.77
C ASN A 353 6.04 30.90 -9.74
N ILE A 354 6.59 31.25 -8.57
CA ILE A 354 7.39 32.45 -8.33
C ILE A 354 8.70 32.05 -7.64
N PRO A 355 9.87 32.18 -8.31
CA PRO A 355 11.16 31.88 -7.71
C PRO A 355 11.47 32.79 -6.53
N LEU A 356 11.76 32.20 -5.37
CA LEU A 356 12.23 32.89 -4.17
C LEU A 356 13.76 32.91 -4.11
N ILE A 357 14.35 33.99 -3.59
CA ILE A 357 15.80 34.15 -3.39
C ILE A 357 16.04 34.74 -1.98
N PRO A 358 16.90 34.16 -1.12
CA PRO A 358 17.49 32.83 -1.27
C PRO A 358 16.43 31.72 -1.19
N ASN A 359 16.80 30.51 -1.60
CA ASN A 359 15.98 29.30 -1.50
C ASN A 359 16.84 28.12 -1.05
N ALA A 360 16.19 27.08 -0.53
CA ALA A 360 16.86 25.82 -0.20
C ALA A 360 17.09 24.99 -1.48
N VAL A 361 18.35 24.89 -1.91
CA VAL A 361 18.97 23.93 -2.86
C VAL A 361 18.18 23.61 -4.15
N VAL A 362 18.69 24.06 -5.31
CA VAL A 362 18.11 23.75 -6.65
C VAL A 362 19.16 23.43 -7.70
N ASN A 363 19.05 22.25 -8.36
CA ASN A 363 19.23 21.95 -9.82
C ASN A 363 19.52 20.45 -10.08
N PRO A 364 19.30 19.89 -11.31
CA PRO A 364 19.16 20.55 -12.62
C PRO A 364 17.93 20.10 -13.44
N PRO A 365 17.98 20.23 -14.78
CA PRO A 365 17.22 21.21 -15.54
C PRO A 365 15.72 20.91 -15.64
N LEU A 366 14.89 21.93 -15.43
CA LEU A 366 13.45 21.79 -15.67
C LEU A 366 13.20 21.80 -17.18
N GLY A 367 12.64 20.68 -17.69
CA GLY A 367 12.10 20.60 -19.05
C GLY A 367 11.06 21.70 -19.33
N ASN A 368 10.70 21.88 -20.60
CA ASN A 368 10.04 23.09 -21.15
C ASN A 368 8.70 23.53 -20.53
N THR A 369 8.14 22.81 -19.55
CA THR A 369 6.87 23.17 -18.87
C THR A 369 7.14 24.15 -17.73
N THR A 370 6.66 25.39 -17.89
CA THR A 370 6.88 26.53 -16.98
C THR A 370 5.89 26.60 -15.81
N THR A 371 5.14 25.52 -15.56
CA THR A 371 3.87 25.56 -14.82
C THR A 371 3.84 24.63 -13.61
N ASN A 372 3.04 25.00 -12.61
CA ASN A 372 2.84 24.33 -11.31
C ASN A 372 4.14 23.95 -10.58
N ARG A 373 5.05 24.94 -10.48
CA ARG A 373 6.28 24.91 -9.68
C ARG A 373 6.02 25.55 -8.31
N VAL A 374 6.65 25.02 -7.26
CA VAL A 374 6.66 25.64 -5.92
C VAL A 374 8.11 25.83 -5.49
N TYR A 375 8.43 27.03 -5.01
CA TYR A 375 9.77 27.41 -4.54
C TYR A 375 9.75 27.65 -3.04
N PHE A 376 10.82 27.33 -2.32
CA PHE A 376 10.80 27.34 -0.85
C PHE A 376 11.99 28.09 -0.24
N ALA A 377 11.70 28.89 0.78
CA ALA A 377 12.67 29.36 1.75
C ALA A 377 12.27 28.81 3.13
N ASP A 378 13.16 28.07 3.78
CA ASP A 378 12.97 27.44 5.08
C ASP A 378 13.49 28.33 6.23
N GLU A 379 13.44 27.84 7.47
CA GLU A 379 13.90 28.57 8.64
C GLU A 379 15.40 28.95 8.57
N THR A 380 16.21 28.16 7.86
CA THR A 380 17.66 28.41 7.71
C THR A 380 17.94 29.65 6.86
N ASN A 381 17.03 29.95 5.93
CA ASN A 381 17.07 31.13 5.08
C ASN A 381 16.28 32.29 5.67
N LEU A 382 15.16 32.00 6.34
CA LEU A 382 14.20 33.00 6.84
C LEU A 382 14.53 33.57 8.23
N LEU A 383 15.28 32.88 9.08
CA LEU A 383 15.60 33.37 10.42
C LEU A 383 17.03 33.89 10.53
N ALA A 384 17.22 34.96 11.30
CA ALA A 384 18.54 35.45 11.67
C ALA A 384 19.11 34.62 12.83
N ALA A 385 20.44 34.63 13.00
CA ALA A 385 21.13 33.94 14.11
C ALA A 385 20.80 34.49 15.51
N SER A 386 20.07 35.60 15.59
CA SER A 386 19.54 36.22 16.81
C SER A 386 18.07 36.59 16.59
N ALA A 387 17.26 36.58 17.66
CA ALA A 387 15.84 36.87 17.58
C ALA A 387 15.56 38.21 16.87
N SER A 388 14.74 38.16 15.82
CA SER A 388 14.38 39.30 14.98
C SER A 388 12.86 39.42 14.89
N GLU A 389 12.35 40.65 14.83
CA GLU A 389 10.93 40.94 14.65
C GLU A 389 10.40 40.44 13.29
N PHE A 390 11.24 40.52 12.26
CA PHE A 390 10.96 40.09 10.89
C PHE A 390 11.94 38.99 10.45
N THR A 391 11.51 38.15 9.51
CA THR A 391 12.37 37.24 8.77
C THR A 391 13.51 38.01 8.07
N ASN A 392 14.56 37.29 7.71
CA ASN A 392 15.47 37.74 6.65
C ASN A 392 14.66 38.07 5.39
N THR A 393 15.16 39.02 4.61
CA THR A 393 14.53 39.43 3.35
C THR A 393 14.65 38.33 2.30
N VAL A 394 13.51 37.94 1.73
CA VAL A 394 13.46 37.22 0.44
C VAL A 394 13.19 38.20 -0.70
N SER A 395 13.63 37.86 -1.90
CA SER A 395 13.26 38.56 -3.13
C SER A 395 12.71 37.62 -4.19
N PHE A 396 11.95 38.19 -5.11
CA PHE A 396 11.36 37.51 -6.27
C PHE A 396 11.11 38.50 -7.40
N LYS A 397 10.94 37.99 -8.61
CA LYS A 397 10.74 38.79 -9.83
C LYS A 397 9.29 38.75 -10.30
N ILE A 398 8.82 39.88 -10.84
CA ILE A 398 7.49 40.05 -11.45
C ILE A 398 7.63 40.60 -12.88
N PRO A 399 6.74 40.23 -13.82
CA PRO A 399 6.83 40.69 -15.22
C PRO A 399 6.67 42.20 -15.37
N ASN A 400 7.42 42.78 -16.31
CA ASN A 400 7.40 44.20 -16.66
C ASN A 400 7.47 44.35 -18.19
N VAL A 401 7.01 45.48 -18.73
CA VAL A 401 7.06 45.80 -20.15
C VAL A 401 8.05 46.94 -20.36
N PRO A 402 9.30 46.65 -20.79
CA PRO A 402 10.30 47.67 -21.03
C PRO A 402 10.00 48.43 -22.33
N GLY A 403 10.30 49.72 -22.35
CA GLY A 403 10.08 50.61 -23.49
C GLY A 403 10.42 52.06 -23.17
N SER A 404 10.19 52.97 -24.12
CA SER A 404 10.32 54.43 -23.90
C SER A 404 9.34 54.96 -22.85
N THR A 405 8.19 54.31 -22.72
CA THR A 405 7.27 54.39 -21.58
C THR A 405 7.18 52.98 -21.00
N ALA A 406 7.96 52.70 -19.95
CA ALA A 406 7.93 51.42 -19.27
C ALA A 406 6.62 51.25 -18.48
N GLU A 407 6.03 50.05 -18.56
CA GLU A 407 4.73 49.75 -17.94
C GLU A 407 4.84 48.48 -17.09
N GLN A 408 4.37 48.55 -15.84
CA GLN A 408 4.25 47.37 -14.98
C GLN A 408 3.10 46.52 -15.53
N MET A 409 3.34 45.22 -15.77
CA MET A 409 2.28 44.30 -16.17
C MET A 409 1.44 43.90 -14.94
N ALA A 410 0.11 43.94 -15.05
CA ALA A 410 -0.75 43.42 -13.99
C ALA A 410 -0.40 41.96 -13.66
N THR A 411 -0.24 41.63 -12.39
CA THR A 411 0.16 40.27 -11.98
C THR A 411 -0.20 40.00 -10.52
N ILE A 412 -0.16 38.73 -10.12
CA ILE A 412 -0.39 38.29 -8.75
C ILE A 412 0.81 37.51 -8.22
N ILE A 413 1.18 37.80 -6.97
CA ILE A 413 2.17 37.09 -6.18
C ILE A 413 1.41 36.21 -5.19
N LYS A 414 1.49 34.88 -5.33
CA LYS A 414 0.85 33.94 -4.41
C LYS A 414 1.91 33.21 -3.57
N LEU A 415 1.86 33.43 -2.26
CA LEU A 415 2.76 32.82 -1.28
C LEU A 415 1.96 32.12 -0.17
N ASP A 416 2.50 31.04 0.40
CA ASP A 416 2.02 30.50 1.67
C ASP A 416 3.14 30.66 2.72
N TYR A 417 2.83 31.30 3.86
CA TYR A 417 3.71 31.40 5.02
C TYR A 417 3.22 30.46 6.11
N ILE A 418 3.94 29.36 6.25
CA ILE A 418 3.53 28.16 6.97
C ILE A 418 4.29 28.08 8.29
N LYS A 419 3.57 27.73 9.36
CA LYS A 419 4.18 27.24 10.61
C LYS A 419 4.55 25.77 10.44
N GLN A 420 5.84 25.42 10.38
CA GLN A 420 6.27 24.01 10.33
C GLN A 420 6.09 23.33 11.69
N VAL A 421 6.30 24.07 12.78
CA VAL A 421 6.02 23.66 14.16
C VAL A 421 4.91 24.57 14.68
N ARG A 422 3.91 24.00 15.36
CA ARG A 422 2.96 24.75 16.18
C ARG A 422 3.12 24.33 17.63
N ILE A 423 3.44 25.28 18.49
CA ILE A 423 3.48 25.06 19.93
C ILE A 423 2.06 25.29 20.47
N ASN A 424 1.55 24.38 21.30
CA ASN A 424 0.27 24.56 21.97
C ASN A 424 0.46 25.46 23.20
N ASP A 425 0.73 26.75 22.96
CA ASP A 425 0.95 27.80 23.96
C ASP A 425 -0.36 28.46 24.45
N GLY A 426 -1.50 28.11 23.86
CA GLY A 426 -2.80 28.71 24.12
C GLY A 426 -3.08 30.01 23.35
N VAL A 427 -2.17 30.43 22.47
CA VAL A 427 -2.29 31.62 21.61
C VAL A 427 -2.69 31.24 20.18
N ASP A 428 -2.40 30.03 19.73
CA ASP A 428 -2.81 29.52 18.41
C ASP A 428 -4.33 29.27 18.30
N ALA A 429 -4.97 29.86 17.28
CA ALA A 429 -6.38 29.67 16.96
C ALA A 429 -6.70 28.34 16.26
N PHE A 430 -5.68 27.63 15.74
CA PHE A 430 -5.80 26.26 15.20
C PHE A 430 -4.63 25.39 15.72
N PRO A 431 -4.65 25.00 17.01
CA PRO A 431 -3.53 24.29 17.64
C PRO A 431 -3.33 22.92 16.99
N GLN A 432 -2.14 22.68 16.44
CA GLN A 432 -1.77 21.39 15.86
C GLN A 432 -1.08 20.53 16.92
N GLN A 433 -1.75 19.46 17.35
CA GLN A 433 -1.22 18.51 18.34
C GLN A 433 -0.57 17.30 17.66
N ASN A 434 -1.03 16.96 16.46
CA ASN A 434 -0.51 15.89 15.62
C ASN A 434 -0.32 16.41 14.20
N SER A 435 0.64 15.86 13.47
CA SER A 435 0.91 16.26 12.09
C SER A 435 -0.22 15.91 11.10
N THR A 436 -1.10 14.97 11.45
CA THR A 436 -2.31 14.64 10.68
C THR A 436 -3.53 15.51 11.01
N ASP A 437 -3.46 16.38 12.02
CA ASP A 437 -4.54 17.33 12.31
C ASP A 437 -4.76 18.26 11.10
N TYR A 438 -6.01 18.49 10.72
CA TYR A 438 -6.42 19.38 9.62
C TYR A 438 -5.95 18.96 8.21
N LEU A 439 -5.40 17.75 8.07
CA LEU A 439 -4.93 17.19 6.80
C LEU A 439 -6.09 16.66 5.94
N PHE A 440 -7.14 16.11 6.57
CA PHE A 440 -8.31 15.56 5.90
C PHE A 440 -9.51 16.51 5.97
N GLY A 441 -10.29 16.58 4.89
CA GLY A 441 -11.48 17.42 4.77
C GLY A 441 -11.41 18.44 3.62
N PRO A 442 -12.33 19.42 3.58
CA PRO A 442 -13.34 19.70 4.59
C PRO A 442 -14.52 18.70 4.55
N ILE A 443 -15.39 18.76 5.55
CA ILE A 443 -16.56 17.87 5.66
C ILE A 443 -17.87 18.48 5.13
N ASN A 444 -17.93 19.80 4.93
CA ASN A 444 -19.14 20.53 4.54
C ASN A 444 -19.53 20.39 3.05
N ILE A 445 -18.85 19.52 2.30
CA ILE A 445 -19.10 19.29 0.86
C ILE A 445 -20.39 18.47 0.64
N SER A 446 -21.15 18.80 -0.41
CA SER A 446 -22.28 18.00 -0.90
C SER A 446 -21.79 16.80 -1.73
N ILE A 447 -22.25 15.59 -1.40
CA ILE A 447 -21.97 14.37 -2.17
C ILE A 447 -23.28 13.90 -2.84
N PRO A 448 -23.31 13.70 -4.17
CA PRO A 448 -24.52 13.33 -4.92
C PRO A 448 -24.74 11.82 -4.87
N TRP A 449 -25.06 11.30 -3.69
CA TRP A 449 -25.14 9.87 -3.40
C TRP A 449 -26.03 9.02 -4.34
N ASN A 450 -26.98 9.63 -5.07
CA ASN A 450 -28.01 8.94 -5.84
C ASN A 450 -27.71 8.86 -7.35
N SER A 451 -26.44 8.87 -7.79
CA SER A 451 -26.09 8.80 -9.22
C SER A 451 -25.95 7.37 -9.74
N GLN A 452 -26.67 7.02 -10.82
CA GLN A 452 -26.61 5.69 -11.45
C GLN A 452 -25.29 5.39 -12.18
N ASP A 453 -24.48 6.42 -12.44
CA ASP A 453 -23.14 6.26 -13.00
C ASP A 453 -22.07 5.96 -11.95
N GLY A 454 -22.46 5.93 -10.67
CA GLY A 454 -21.55 5.83 -9.54
C GLY A 454 -20.63 7.05 -9.45
N VAL A 455 -21.16 8.20 -9.02
CA VAL A 455 -20.37 9.45 -8.92
C VAL A 455 -19.34 9.29 -7.79
N GLN A 456 -18.05 9.12 -8.09
CA GLN A 456 -17.10 9.95 -8.85
C GLN A 456 -16.56 11.13 -8.02
N TRP A 457 -15.37 10.93 -7.45
CA TRP A 457 -14.29 11.92 -7.35
C TRP A 457 -14.69 13.40 -7.17
N ILE A 458 -14.78 13.85 -5.92
CA ILE A 458 -14.83 15.28 -5.60
C ILE A 458 -13.40 15.72 -5.24
N GLY A 459 -12.55 15.74 -6.27
CA GLY A 459 -11.20 16.27 -6.16
C GLY A 459 -11.22 17.78 -5.96
N SER A 460 -10.89 18.23 -4.75
CA SER A 460 -10.42 19.58 -4.49
C SER A 460 -8.89 19.58 -4.50
N ASP A 461 -8.23 20.38 -5.32
CA ASP A 461 -6.76 20.49 -5.30
C ASP A 461 -6.31 21.40 -4.13
N HIS A 462 -6.46 20.92 -2.89
CA HIS A 462 -6.02 21.63 -1.70
C HIS A 462 -4.61 21.16 -1.31
N TYR A 463 -3.76 22.11 -0.94
CA TYR A 463 -2.39 21.84 -0.52
C TYR A 463 -2.25 22.12 0.98
N LYS A 464 -1.71 21.13 1.71
CA LYS A 464 -1.41 21.22 3.15
C LYS A 464 0.03 20.89 3.41
N TYR A 465 0.70 21.66 4.27
CA TYR A 465 1.98 21.24 4.82
C TYR A 465 1.77 20.09 5.81
N PHE A 466 2.48 18.99 5.60
CA PHE A 466 2.53 17.86 6.50
C PHE A 466 3.95 17.73 7.02
N ASP A 467 4.11 17.75 8.34
CA ASP A 467 5.40 17.77 9.01
C ASP A 467 5.90 16.34 9.38
N GLY A 468 5.53 15.30 8.62
CA GLY A 468 5.89 13.90 8.92
C GLY A 468 5.15 13.32 10.13
N LEU A 469 5.19 12.00 10.36
CA LEU A 469 4.52 11.40 11.51
C LEU A 469 5.29 11.71 12.81
N ASN A 470 4.63 12.43 13.73
CA ASN A 470 5.16 12.80 15.05
C ASN A 470 4.65 11.88 16.18
N GLN A 471 4.06 10.73 15.83
CA GLN A 471 3.62 9.67 16.75
C GLN A 471 4.38 8.37 16.45
N GLY A 472 4.62 7.55 17.49
CA GLY A 472 5.20 6.21 17.33
C GLY A 472 5.57 5.61 18.68
N PHE A 473 6.66 4.84 18.72
CA PHE A 473 7.14 4.15 19.93
C PHE A 473 8.56 4.50 20.26
N ILE A 474 8.83 4.43 21.55
CA ILE A 474 10.13 4.00 22.04
C ILE A 474 10.09 2.52 22.38
N SER A 475 11.21 1.83 22.18
CA SER A 475 11.45 0.45 22.60
C SER A 475 12.79 0.37 23.32
N GLY A 476 12.84 -0.32 24.46
CA GLY A 476 14.05 -0.48 25.25
C GLY A 476 14.02 -1.80 26.00
N THR A 477 15.19 -2.31 26.40
CA THR A 477 15.30 -3.57 27.13
C THR A 477 15.70 -3.30 28.58
N MET A 478 15.03 -3.97 29.51
CA MET A 478 15.40 -4.04 30.93
C MET A 478 15.52 -5.49 31.38
N GLU A 479 16.23 -5.70 32.49
CA GLU A 479 16.51 -7.01 33.08
C GLU A 479 16.03 -7.00 34.52
N GLU A 480 15.19 -7.95 34.92
CA GLU A 480 14.65 -8.06 36.27
C GLU A 480 14.64 -9.51 36.74
N ALA A 481 14.90 -9.75 38.03
CA ALA A 481 14.84 -11.11 38.59
C ALA A 481 13.39 -11.62 38.65
N ILE A 482 13.20 -12.88 38.25
CA ILE A 482 11.94 -13.61 38.40
C ILE A 482 11.68 -13.83 39.90
N SER A 483 10.61 -13.24 40.43
CA SER A 483 10.23 -13.37 41.83
C SER A 483 9.35 -14.58 42.12
N ASN A 484 8.56 -15.05 41.13
CA ASN A 484 7.76 -16.26 41.23
C ASN A 484 7.45 -16.87 39.85
N LEU A 485 7.23 -18.18 39.80
CA LEU A 485 6.81 -18.94 38.62
C LEU A 485 5.60 -19.81 38.96
N ASP A 486 4.57 -19.75 38.12
CA ASP A 486 3.44 -20.68 38.17
C ASP A 486 3.40 -21.48 36.86
N ASN A 487 3.85 -22.74 36.93
CA ASN A 487 3.84 -23.67 35.79
C ASN A 487 2.42 -24.05 35.34
N SER A 488 1.42 -23.99 36.23
CA SER A 488 0.04 -24.34 35.92
C SER A 488 -0.69 -23.23 35.17
N GLN A 489 -0.39 -21.97 35.52
CA GLN A 489 -0.95 -20.78 34.88
C GLN A 489 -0.04 -20.18 33.79
N LYS A 490 1.15 -20.76 33.58
CA LYS A 490 2.19 -20.25 32.67
C LYS A 490 2.59 -18.80 32.93
N THR A 491 2.74 -18.43 34.20
CA THR A 491 3.03 -17.04 34.58
C THR A 491 4.36 -16.84 35.28
N ILE A 492 5.09 -15.83 34.83
CA ILE A 492 6.31 -15.28 35.43
C ILE A 492 5.92 -14.03 36.21
N THR A 493 6.34 -13.88 37.47
CA THR A 493 6.12 -12.66 38.25
C THR A 493 7.45 -11.96 38.50
N ILE A 494 7.45 -10.63 38.45
CA ILE A 494 8.60 -9.76 38.77
C ILE A 494 8.22 -8.71 39.82
N ASN A 495 9.19 -8.31 40.64
CA ASN A 495 9.00 -7.31 41.71
C ASN A 495 9.19 -5.86 41.22
N LYS A 496 8.66 -5.55 40.03
CA LYS A 496 8.46 -4.18 39.54
C LYS A 496 7.10 -4.05 38.88
N LYS A 497 6.47 -2.88 39.04
CA LYS A 497 5.28 -2.48 38.27
C LYS A 497 5.74 -2.02 36.89
N ILE A 498 5.15 -2.58 35.85
CA ILE A 498 5.38 -2.22 34.44
C ILE A 498 3.99 -2.08 33.81
N ASP A 499 3.71 -0.93 33.19
CA ASP A 499 2.46 -0.76 32.45
C ASP A 499 2.39 -1.76 31.27
N ALA A 500 1.20 -2.11 30.78
CA ALA A 500 0.93 -3.36 30.06
C ALA A 500 1.54 -3.49 28.63
N GLN A 501 2.58 -2.72 28.31
CA GLN A 501 3.24 -2.61 27.02
C GLN A 501 4.58 -3.41 26.94
N ILE A 502 4.67 -4.53 27.64
CA ILE A 502 5.72 -5.54 27.40
C ILE A 502 5.48 -6.13 26.00
N THR A 503 6.54 -6.34 25.22
CA THR A 503 6.44 -6.89 23.86
C THR A 503 5.85 -8.29 23.81
N ASN A 504 5.40 -8.70 22.61
CA ASN A 504 4.93 -10.07 22.30
C ASN A 504 5.89 -11.18 22.74
N LYS A 505 7.15 -10.87 23.04
CA LYS A 505 8.20 -11.80 23.42
C LYS A 505 8.96 -11.32 24.65
N VAL A 506 9.33 -12.25 25.53
CA VAL A 506 10.28 -12.05 26.64
C VAL A 506 11.35 -13.12 26.60
N ASN A 507 12.58 -12.74 26.95
CA ASN A 507 13.74 -13.63 26.91
C ASN A 507 14.21 -13.93 28.32
N ILE A 508 14.58 -15.18 28.60
CA ILE A 508 15.11 -15.54 29.92
C ILE A 508 16.64 -15.62 29.85
N VAL A 509 17.29 -14.87 30.73
CA VAL A 509 18.74 -14.71 30.77
C VAL A 509 19.23 -15.20 32.14
N ASN A 510 19.68 -16.44 32.22
CA ASN A 510 20.39 -16.92 33.40
C ASN A 510 21.82 -16.37 33.41
N VAL A 511 22.05 -15.35 34.25
CA VAL A 511 23.36 -14.70 34.42
C VAL A 511 24.42 -15.58 35.08
N ALA A 512 24.05 -16.73 35.66
CA ALA A 512 24.96 -17.65 36.32
C ALA A 512 25.29 -18.91 35.49
N ASN A 513 24.55 -19.21 34.43
CA ASN A 513 24.67 -20.48 33.70
C ASN A 513 24.42 -20.32 32.19
N ALA A 514 25.43 -20.57 31.36
CA ALA A 514 25.48 -20.17 29.95
C ALA A 514 24.57 -20.96 28.97
N GLN A 515 23.59 -21.72 29.46
CA GLN A 515 22.68 -22.57 28.69
C GLN A 515 21.29 -21.89 28.51
N ASN A 516 21.28 -20.60 28.16
CA ASN A 516 20.13 -19.72 28.44
C ASN A 516 18.78 -20.19 27.87
N VAL A 517 17.78 -20.11 28.76
CA VAL A 517 16.40 -20.52 28.55
C VAL A 517 15.71 -19.55 27.55
N GLY A 518 14.81 -20.08 26.73
CA GLY A 518 14.45 -19.47 25.44
C GLY A 518 13.62 -18.17 25.46
N GLU A 519 13.12 -17.86 24.27
CA GLU A 519 12.18 -16.78 23.99
C GLU A 519 10.74 -17.28 24.17
N TYR A 520 9.94 -16.55 24.94
CA TYR A 520 8.55 -16.89 25.27
C TYR A 520 7.59 -15.85 24.71
N ASN A 521 6.52 -16.28 24.05
CA ASN A 521 5.50 -15.36 23.57
C ASN A 521 4.57 -14.96 24.72
N VAL A 522 4.53 -13.67 25.03
CA VAL A 522 3.68 -13.10 26.08
C VAL A 522 2.22 -13.18 25.66
N SER A 523 1.39 -13.77 26.52
CA SER A 523 -0.06 -13.86 26.34
C SER A 523 -0.84 -12.90 27.24
N LYS A 524 -0.26 -12.41 28.35
CA LYS A 524 -0.95 -11.45 29.22
C LYS A 524 0.05 -10.71 30.10
N VAL A 525 -0.24 -9.45 30.39
CA VAL A 525 0.49 -8.65 31.38
C VAL A 525 -0.52 -8.08 32.37
N GLU A 526 -0.28 -8.30 33.66
CA GLU A 526 -1.14 -7.85 34.76
C GLU A 526 -0.29 -7.21 35.84
N ASN A 527 -0.79 -6.17 36.50
CA ASN A 527 -0.14 -5.58 37.69
C ASN A 527 -0.93 -6.01 38.95
N PRO A 528 -0.67 -7.19 39.54
CA PRO A 528 -1.41 -7.67 40.71
C PRO A 528 -1.20 -6.83 41.98
N THR A 529 -0.18 -5.97 42.04
CA THR A 529 0.03 -4.98 43.11
C THR A 529 0.63 -3.69 42.55
N SER A 530 0.76 -2.65 43.38
CA SER A 530 1.43 -1.40 43.01
C SER A 530 2.94 -1.53 42.73
N THR A 531 3.56 -2.69 43.02
CA THR A 531 5.01 -2.92 42.91
C THR A 531 5.39 -4.18 42.13
N SER A 532 4.45 -4.91 41.53
CA SER A 532 4.73 -6.20 40.88
C SER A 532 3.94 -6.41 39.60
N THR A 533 4.56 -7.06 38.60
CA THR A 533 3.95 -7.44 37.32
C THR A 533 3.93 -8.96 37.18
N LYS A 534 2.82 -9.50 36.69
CA LYS A 534 2.62 -10.91 36.32
C LYS A 534 2.47 -11.02 34.81
N ILE A 535 3.29 -11.86 34.19
CA ILE A 535 3.42 -12.03 32.75
C ILE A 535 3.05 -13.48 32.42
N THR A 536 1.91 -13.68 31.78
CA THR A 536 1.50 -14.98 31.24
C THR A 536 2.18 -15.18 29.89
N VAL A 537 2.61 -16.40 29.57
CA VAL A 537 3.18 -16.77 28.27
C VAL A 537 2.39 -17.90 27.60
N LEU A 538 2.65 -18.18 26.32
CA LEU A 538 1.98 -19.24 25.56
C LEU A 538 2.64 -20.61 25.77
N GLU A 539 3.96 -20.67 25.88
CA GLU A 539 4.75 -21.89 25.98
C GLU A 539 4.70 -22.51 27.38
N ASN A 540 5.16 -23.76 27.51
CA ASN A 540 5.39 -24.36 28.82
C ASN A 540 6.79 -23.98 29.32
N PHE A 541 6.96 -23.74 30.62
CA PHE A 541 8.28 -23.56 31.20
C PHE A 541 9.06 -24.89 31.27
N PRO A 542 10.36 -24.91 30.95
CA PRO A 542 11.20 -26.08 31.17
C PRO A 542 11.49 -26.25 32.66
N SER A 543 11.77 -27.48 33.09
CA SER A 543 12.06 -27.81 34.49
C SER A 543 13.34 -27.16 35.05
N SER A 544 14.17 -26.55 34.20
CA SER A 544 15.37 -25.81 34.58
C SER A 544 15.13 -24.34 34.93
N LEU A 545 13.91 -23.82 34.74
CA LEU A 545 13.57 -22.43 35.02
C LEU A 545 13.14 -22.24 36.49
N GLN A 546 13.70 -21.26 37.18
CA GLN A 546 13.43 -21.04 38.61
C GLN A 546 13.34 -19.54 38.99
N ALA A 547 12.77 -19.27 40.17
CA ALA A 547 12.82 -17.94 40.76
C ALA A 547 14.28 -17.55 41.08
N GLY A 548 14.64 -16.30 40.82
CA GLY A 548 16.02 -15.80 40.87
C GLY A 548 16.73 -15.73 39.51
N ASP A 549 16.27 -16.48 38.49
CA ASP A 549 16.73 -16.29 37.11
C ASP A 549 16.35 -14.88 36.61
N THR A 550 17.14 -14.27 35.71
CA THR A 550 16.85 -12.92 35.20
C THR A 550 16.00 -12.98 33.93
N LEU A 551 15.00 -12.10 33.84
CA LEU A 551 14.09 -11.94 32.72
C LEU A 551 14.46 -10.66 31.96
N ALA A 552 14.85 -10.80 30.71
CA ALA A 552 15.05 -9.69 29.78
C ALA A 552 13.72 -9.33 29.10
N LEU A 553 13.23 -8.15 29.46
CA LEU A 553 11.96 -7.57 29.05
C LEU A 553 12.22 -6.50 28.00
N THR A 554 11.65 -6.63 26.81
CA THR A 554 11.55 -5.48 25.90
C THR A 554 10.25 -4.75 26.22
N ILE A 555 10.39 -3.47 26.57
CA ILE A 555 9.30 -2.56 26.87
C ILE A 555 9.12 -1.65 25.67
N GLU A 556 7.89 -1.52 25.19
CA GLU A 556 7.51 -0.47 24.25
C GLU A 556 6.70 0.59 25.01
N ALA A 557 6.81 1.86 24.61
CA ALA A 557 5.91 2.90 25.10
C ALA A 557 5.48 3.77 23.92
N ALA A 558 4.17 4.04 23.81
CA ALA A 558 3.64 4.99 22.83
C ALA A 558 4.09 6.41 23.19
N VAL A 559 4.58 7.15 22.19
CA VAL A 559 5.12 8.51 22.38
C VAL A 559 4.71 9.47 21.28
N THR A 560 4.61 10.74 21.64
CA THR A 560 4.76 11.86 20.70
C THR A 560 6.25 12.22 20.60
N PHE A 561 6.77 12.35 19.38
CA PHE A 561 8.13 12.81 19.13
C PHE A 561 8.15 14.35 19.05
N ASP A 562 8.92 14.97 19.94
CA ASP A 562 9.31 16.37 19.86
C ASP A 562 10.73 16.43 19.31
N TYR A 563 10.82 16.55 17.98
CA TYR A 563 12.09 16.60 17.27
C TYR A 563 12.90 17.88 17.56
N GLN A 564 12.25 18.97 17.99
CA GLN A 564 12.90 20.27 18.28
C GLN A 564 13.66 20.21 19.61
N ASN A 565 12.99 19.80 20.68
CA ASN A 565 13.59 19.70 22.01
C ASN A 565 14.33 18.36 22.25
N LYS A 566 14.37 17.49 21.23
CA LYS A 566 14.90 16.13 21.28
C LYS A 566 14.22 15.28 22.36
N LYS A 567 12.89 15.41 22.51
CA LYS A 567 12.13 14.69 23.53
C LYS A 567 11.19 13.66 22.92
N VAL A 568 10.82 12.69 23.74
CA VAL A 568 9.65 11.83 23.52
C VAL A 568 8.74 11.92 24.74
N ILE A 569 7.43 12.02 24.47
CA ILE A 569 6.41 12.29 25.48
C ILE A 569 5.44 11.12 25.55
N ALA A 570 5.52 10.35 26.63
CA ALA A 570 4.70 9.19 26.93
C ALA A 570 3.48 9.62 27.77
N LYS A 571 2.49 10.27 27.12
CA LYS A 571 1.33 10.86 27.82
C LYS A 571 0.56 9.79 28.61
N ASN A 572 0.32 10.06 29.89
CA ASN A 572 -0.36 9.17 30.84
C ASN A 572 0.35 7.82 31.10
N ILE A 573 1.64 7.67 30.75
CA ILE A 573 2.44 6.48 31.09
C ILE A 573 3.52 6.87 32.12
N ASP A 574 3.45 6.29 33.32
CA ASP A 574 4.50 6.45 34.32
C ASP A 574 5.69 5.51 34.03
N LEU A 575 6.80 6.08 33.54
CA LEU A 575 8.03 5.33 33.24
C LEU A 575 9.02 5.28 34.41
N SER A 576 8.66 5.78 35.60
CA SER A 576 9.57 5.89 36.76
C SER A 576 10.22 4.57 37.18
N ASN A 577 9.51 3.44 37.01
CA ASN A 577 9.96 2.09 37.36
C ASN A 577 10.58 1.34 36.16
N VAL A 578 10.60 1.94 34.97
CA VAL A 578 11.02 1.32 33.71
C VAL A 578 12.49 1.63 33.43
N THR A 579 13.39 0.79 33.95
CA THR A 579 14.84 0.98 33.83
C THR A 579 15.36 0.92 32.38
N ALA A 580 14.54 0.46 31.43
CA ALA A 580 14.83 0.45 30.00
C ALA A 580 15.03 1.86 29.39
N PHE A 581 14.39 2.89 29.97
CA PHE A 581 14.42 4.27 29.46
C PHE A 581 15.20 5.25 30.36
N GLY A 582 15.83 4.73 31.42
CA GLY A 582 16.65 5.52 32.33
C GLY A 582 17.84 6.21 31.66
N VAL A 583 18.43 7.19 32.35
CA VAL A 583 19.57 7.97 31.84
C VAL A 583 20.72 7.06 31.43
N GLY A 584 21.29 7.32 30.25
CA GLY A 584 22.38 6.53 29.65
C GLY A 584 21.93 5.26 28.92
N LYS A 585 20.63 4.91 28.94
CA LYS A 585 20.12 3.71 28.25
C LYS A 585 19.90 3.95 26.77
N LYS A 586 20.12 2.89 25.96
CA LYS A 586 19.81 2.88 24.53
C LYS A 586 18.31 2.69 24.33
N VAL A 587 17.72 3.63 23.60
CA VAL A 587 16.29 3.66 23.27
C VAL A 587 16.15 3.57 21.76
N LYS A 588 15.36 2.61 21.27
CA LYS A 588 14.96 2.49 19.86
C LYS A 588 13.74 3.36 19.62
N LEU A 589 13.72 4.14 18.55
CA LEU A 589 12.58 4.94 18.11
C LEU A 589 11.96 4.28 16.88
N ILE A 590 10.64 4.08 16.88
CA ILE A 590 9.90 3.32 15.86
C ILE A 590 8.69 4.15 15.40
N VAL A 591 8.68 4.60 14.13
CA VAL A 591 7.62 5.48 13.60
C VAL A 591 6.58 4.70 12.76
N LYS A 592 6.98 3.63 12.07
CA LYS A 592 6.14 2.83 11.15
C LYS A 592 6.26 1.34 11.41
N LYS A 593 5.24 0.55 11.02
CA LYS A 593 5.21 -0.93 11.14
C LYS A 593 5.68 -1.66 9.86
N SER A 594 5.53 -1.08 8.68
CA SER A 594 5.80 -1.71 7.38
C SER A 594 7.28 -1.68 6.97
N ALA A 595 7.98 -0.60 7.31
CA ALA A 595 9.44 -0.49 7.24
C ALA A 595 9.94 0.05 8.57
N GLU A 596 10.55 -0.82 9.40
CA GLU A 596 11.08 -0.45 10.71
C GLU A 596 12.25 0.53 10.57
N THR A 597 11.94 1.83 10.50
CA THR A 597 12.96 2.89 10.48
C THR A 597 13.45 3.14 11.90
N ILE A 598 14.17 2.16 12.45
CA ILE A 598 14.65 2.16 13.83
C ILE A 598 15.82 3.12 13.96
N GLN A 599 15.61 4.26 14.63
CA GLN A 599 16.73 5.04 15.15
C GLN A 599 17.06 4.54 16.56
N THR A 600 18.30 4.14 16.83
CA THR A 600 18.76 3.89 18.21
C THR A 600 19.48 5.12 18.74
N VAL A 601 18.98 5.67 19.84
CA VAL A 601 19.44 6.90 20.50
C VAL A 601 19.72 6.63 21.98
N VAL A 602 20.20 7.61 22.74
CA VAL A 602 20.50 7.46 24.18
C VAL A 602 19.70 8.47 25.00
N SER A 603 19.01 7.96 26.03
CA SER A 603 18.31 8.77 27.04
C SER A 603 19.31 9.62 27.83
N SER A 604 19.06 10.92 27.92
CA SER A 604 19.93 11.91 28.57
C SER A 604 19.35 12.46 29.88
N SER A 605 18.02 12.57 29.99
CA SER A 605 17.32 12.86 31.24
C SER A 605 15.85 12.42 31.18
N LEU A 606 15.28 12.20 32.37
CA LEU A 606 13.83 12.03 32.58
C LEU A 606 13.32 13.29 33.28
N ILE A 607 12.19 13.83 32.83
CA ILE A 607 11.57 15.05 33.38
C ILE A 607 10.05 14.89 33.49
N SER A 608 9.41 15.80 34.23
CA SER A 608 7.95 15.90 34.44
C SER A 608 7.28 14.56 34.77
N GLY A 609 7.35 14.15 36.05
CA GLY A 609 6.75 12.88 36.51
C GLY A 609 7.31 11.62 35.84
N ASN A 610 8.45 11.72 35.15
CA ASN A 610 9.05 10.68 34.30
C ASN A 610 8.17 10.25 33.11
N THR A 611 7.29 11.12 32.60
CA THR A 611 6.54 10.89 31.35
C THR A 611 7.27 11.43 30.10
N GLU A 612 8.28 12.30 30.29
CA GLU A 612 9.12 12.85 29.23
C GLU A 612 10.54 12.29 29.31
N ILE A 613 11.07 11.80 28.19
CA ILE A 613 12.48 11.41 28.05
C ILE A 613 13.16 12.39 27.08
N VAL A 614 14.25 13.01 27.53
CA VAL A 614 15.13 13.82 26.68
C VAL A 614 16.21 12.93 26.09
N LEU A 615 16.47 13.05 24.80
CA LEU A 615 17.40 12.22 24.01
C LEU A 615 18.64 13.02 23.60
N ASN A 616 19.78 12.36 23.48
CA ASN A 616 21.02 13.00 23.01
C ASN A 616 20.90 13.52 21.57
N SER A 617 20.22 12.75 20.72
CA SER A 617 19.78 13.12 19.38
C SER A 617 18.44 12.47 19.08
N ILE A 618 17.72 13.06 18.13
CA ILE A 618 16.62 12.43 17.41
C ILE A 618 16.69 12.95 15.97
N ASN A 619 16.58 12.04 15.01
CA ASN A 619 16.57 12.37 13.59
C ASN A 619 15.13 12.26 13.11
N LYS A 620 14.70 13.24 12.33
CA LYS A 620 13.36 13.23 11.75
C LYS A 620 13.29 12.25 10.58
N ASN A 621 12.99 11.00 10.91
CA ASN A 621 12.80 9.91 9.95
C ASN A 621 11.37 9.92 9.41
N GLY A 622 11.02 10.95 8.63
CA GLY A 622 9.68 11.11 8.08
C GLY A 622 9.59 12.17 6.98
N PHE A 623 8.59 12.03 6.11
CA PHE A 623 8.33 12.96 5.02
C PHE A 623 7.71 14.27 5.55
N GLY A 624 8.51 15.33 5.56
CA GLY A 624 8.02 16.71 5.66
C GLY A 624 7.82 17.30 4.27
N GLY A 625 6.64 17.83 3.95
CA GLY A 625 6.39 18.42 2.63
C GLY A 625 4.97 18.87 2.38
N ILE A 626 4.75 19.46 1.20
CA ILE A 626 3.41 19.84 0.74
C ILE A 626 2.68 18.59 0.22
N MET A 627 1.51 18.36 0.79
CA MET A 627 0.58 17.29 0.45
C MET A 627 -0.59 17.85 -0.35
N LEU A 628 -0.91 17.22 -1.47
CA LEU A 628 -2.19 17.37 -2.15
C LEU A 628 -3.24 16.54 -1.37
N THR A 629 -4.29 17.19 -0.89
CA THR A 629 -5.35 16.58 -0.10
C THR A 629 -6.69 16.66 -0.83
N GLY A 630 -7.51 15.62 -0.74
CA GLY A 630 -8.81 15.57 -1.41
C GLY A 630 -9.68 14.39 -0.93
N MET A 631 -10.81 14.16 -1.61
CA MET A 631 -11.73 13.07 -1.26
C MET A 631 -12.39 12.40 -2.47
N VAL A 632 -12.83 11.17 -2.26
CA VAL A 632 -13.54 10.33 -3.23
C VAL A 632 -14.76 9.72 -2.56
N ALA A 633 -15.91 9.78 -3.23
CA ALA A 633 -17.08 9.01 -2.86
C ALA A 633 -17.15 7.72 -3.70
N GLU A 634 -17.43 6.60 -3.05
CA GLU A 634 -17.79 5.33 -3.67
C GLU A 634 -19.29 5.11 -3.45
N THR A 635 -20.01 4.85 -4.52
CA THR A 635 -21.44 4.51 -4.51
C THR A 635 -21.62 3.12 -5.12
N ASP A 636 -22.47 2.30 -4.52
CA ASP A 636 -22.65 0.89 -4.92
C ASP A 636 -23.35 0.80 -6.29
N LEU A 637 -22.60 0.37 -7.31
CA LEU A 637 -23.05 0.24 -8.70
C LEU A 637 -23.90 -1.01 -8.95
N ALA A 638 -23.89 -2.00 -8.05
CA ALA A 638 -24.36 -3.35 -8.38
C ALA A 638 -25.87 -3.56 -8.20
N THR A 639 -26.55 -2.68 -7.46
CA THR A 639 -27.93 -2.90 -6.96
C THR A 639 -28.96 -1.86 -7.42
N GLY A 640 -28.57 -0.92 -8.28
CA GLY A 640 -29.42 0.20 -8.71
C GLY A 640 -29.50 1.31 -7.64
N PRO A 641 -30.30 2.36 -7.87
CA PRO A 641 -30.34 3.50 -6.95
C PRO A 641 -30.99 3.13 -5.60
N ASN A 642 -30.16 3.09 -4.55
CA ASN A 642 -30.44 2.77 -3.13
C ASN A 642 -30.40 1.26 -2.73
N PRO A 643 -29.20 0.68 -2.56
CA PRO A 643 -28.94 -0.16 -1.39
C PRO A 643 -28.79 0.72 -0.13
N PRO A 644 -29.29 0.31 1.05
CA PRO A 644 -28.98 1.00 2.29
C PRO A 644 -27.52 0.77 2.71
N ASP A 645 -26.81 1.86 3.07
CA ASP A 645 -25.52 1.91 3.77
C ASP A 645 -24.26 1.25 3.13
N ASN A 646 -24.29 0.86 1.86
CA ASN A 646 -23.07 0.38 1.18
C ASN A 646 -22.09 1.48 0.75
N ASP A 647 -22.57 2.71 0.54
CA ASP A 647 -21.76 3.86 0.10
C ASP A 647 -20.64 4.25 1.08
N ASN A 648 -19.50 4.70 0.54
CA ASN A 648 -18.31 5.07 1.30
C ASN A 648 -17.74 6.46 0.91
N VAL A 649 -17.01 7.09 1.83
CA VAL A 649 -16.10 8.23 1.58
C VAL A 649 -14.67 7.79 1.88
N LEU A 650 -13.73 8.22 1.04
CA LEU A 650 -12.31 8.12 1.31
C LEU A 650 -11.64 9.48 1.11
N PHE A 651 -10.98 9.98 2.15
CA PHE A 651 -10.07 11.14 2.07
C PHE A 651 -8.65 10.67 1.84
N TYR A 652 -7.88 11.42 1.06
CA TYR A 652 -6.46 11.14 0.78
C TYR A 652 -5.60 12.38 1.03
N ALA A 653 -4.33 12.14 1.35
CA ALA A 653 -3.27 13.14 1.34
C ALA A 653 -2.01 12.51 0.72
N VAL A 654 -1.46 13.13 -0.32
CA VAL A 654 -0.35 12.57 -1.13
C VAL A 654 0.74 13.61 -1.42
N PRO A 655 2.04 13.24 -1.49
CA PRO A 655 3.10 14.20 -1.75
C PRO A 655 2.98 14.92 -3.09
N GLN A 656 3.28 16.20 -3.05
CA GLN A 656 3.81 16.91 -4.21
C GLN A 656 5.32 16.60 -4.34
N TYR A 657 5.64 15.35 -4.72
CA TYR A 657 6.93 14.60 -4.92
C TYR A 657 8.34 15.29 -4.97
N TYR A 658 8.57 16.56 -4.61
CA TYR A 658 9.56 17.40 -5.31
C TYR A 658 10.52 18.30 -4.52
N PHE A 659 10.94 17.92 -3.30
CA PHE A 659 12.24 18.36 -2.78
C PHE A 659 13.39 17.56 -3.44
N THR A 660 13.56 17.80 -4.74
CA THR A 660 14.72 17.53 -5.62
C THR A 660 15.54 16.24 -5.37
N ASN A 661 15.24 15.14 -6.10
CA ASN A 661 16.26 14.42 -6.93
C ASN A 661 15.80 13.17 -7.71
N ILE A 662 14.67 12.51 -7.39
CA ILE A 662 14.40 11.13 -7.89
C ILE A 662 13.41 11.00 -9.06
N GLY A 663 13.29 12.06 -9.88
CA GLY A 663 13.01 11.95 -11.32
C GLY A 663 11.88 11.05 -11.82
N SER A 664 10.70 11.02 -11.19
CA SER A 664 9.51 10.38 -11.79
C SER A 664 8.18 11.00 -11.32
N LYS A 665 7.74 12.05 -12.02
CA LYS A 665 6.34 12.54 -11.93
C LYS A 665 5.40 11.50 -12.53
N ASN A 666 4.82 10.61 -11.72
CA ASN A 666 3.56 9.97 -12.10
C ASN A 666 2.39 10.91 -11.74
N ASN A 667 2.24 11.97 -12.53
CA ASN A 667 1.17 12.98 -12.39
C ASN A 667 -0.25 12.39 -12.46
N ASN A 668 -0.39 11.11 -12.82
CA ASN A 668 -1.67 10.49 -13.16
C ASN A 668 -2.29 9.69 -11.99
N ALA A 669 -1.58 9.50 -10.87
CA ALA A 669 -2.07 8.63 -9.78
C ALA A 669 -3.28 9.19 -9.02
N PHE A 670 -3.41 10.52 -8.91
CA PHE A 670 -4.49 11.18 -8.15
C PHE A 670 -5.16 12.37 -8.86
N ASN A 671 -4.72 12.77 -10.06
CA ASN A 671 -5.36 13.82 -10.87
C ASN A 671 -6.63 13.33 -11.62
N PHE A 672 -7.44 12.48 -10.99
CA PHE A 672 -8.67 11.96 -11.60
C PHE A 672 -9.80 12.99 -11.51
N LYS A 673 -9.85 13.85 -12.53
CA LYS A 673 -11.00 14.72 -12.78
C LYS A 673 -12.20 13.86 -13.19
N GLY A 674 -13.13 13.64 -12.26
CA GLY A 674 -14.49 13.09 -12.48
C GLY A 674 -14.61 12.00 -13.56
N ALA A 675 -14.35 10.73 -13.21
CA ALA A 675 -14.43 9.62 -14.16
C ALA A 675 -15.09 8.37 -13.56
N THR A 676 -15.99 7.74 -14.32
CA THR A 676 -16.62 6.45 -13.94
C THR A 676 -15.57 5.35 -13.98
N SER A 677 -15.36 4.68 -12.85
CA SER A 677 -14.57 3.46 -12.81
C SER A 677 -15.50 2.26 -12.99
N LYS A 678 -15.08 1.25 -13.77
CA LYS A 678 -15.71 -0.08 -13.76
C LYS A 678 -15.15 -0.98 -12.66
N ASN A 679 -14.22 -0.49 -11.85
CA ASN A 679 -13.61 -1.24 -10.75
C ASN A 679 -14.50 -1.15 -9.51
N GLU A 680 -14.51 -2.22 -8.72
CA GLU A 680 -15.36 -2.38 -7.52
C GLU A 680 -15.02 -1.43 -6.37
N SER A 681 -13.85 -0.77 -6.40
CA SER A 681 -13.47 0.27 -5.43
C SER A 681 -12.48 1.29 -6.00
N PHE A 682 -12.35 2.41 -5.29
CA PHE A 682 -11.33 3.41 -5.53
C PHE A 682 -9.93 2.85 -5.28
N ILE A 683 -9.74 2.04 -4.23
CA ILE A 683 -8.48 1.34 -3.96
C ILE A 683 -8.02 0.49 -5.15
N LYS A 684 -8.95 -0.28 -5.76
CA LYS A 684 -8.67 -1.03 -7.00
C LYS A 684 -8.32 -0.13 -8.18
N THR A 685 -8.85 1.08 -8.19
CA THR A 685 -8.52 2.08 -9.20
C THR A 685 -7.10 2.61 -9.01
N ILE A 686 -6.66 2.97 -7.79
CA ILE A 686 -5.24 3.36 -7.52
C ILE A 686 -4.30 2.22 -7.91
N GLN A 687 -4.61 0.98 -7.52
CA GLN A 687 -3.78 -0.21 -7.78
C GLN A 687 -3.48 -0.44 -9.27
N LYS A 688 -4.35 0.02 -10.19
CA LYS A 688 -4.09 -0.04 -11.64
C LYS A 688 -3.13 1.04 -12.14
N PHE A 689 -2.96 2.16 -11.42
CA PHE A 689 -2.04 3.26 -11.76
C PHE A 689 -0.72 3.21 -10.97
N SER A 690 -0.71 2.54 -9.82
CA SER A 690 0.47 2.21 -9.03
C SER A 690 0.33 0.79 -8.51
N SER A 691 0.92 -0.16 -9.25
CA SER A 691 0.89 -1.59 -8.90
C SER A 691 1.52 -1.90 -7.55
N ASP A 692 2.45 -1.06 -7.10
CA ASP A 692 3.14 -1.21 -5.81
C ASP A 692 2.26 -0.74 -4.64
N PHE A 693 1.33 0.21 -4.86
CA PHE A 693 0.41 0.69 -3.82
C PHE A 693 -0.59 -0.41 -3.44
N GLN A 694 -0.23 -1.20 -2.44
CA GLN A 694 -0.98 -2.38 -2.01
C GLN A 694 -1.38 -2.24 -0.54
N ILE A 695 -2.64 -2.58 -0.26
CA ILE A 695 -3.23 -2.51 1.07
C ILE A 695 -3.87 -3.85 1.41
N GLU A 696 -3.88 -4.17 2.69
CA GLU A 696 -4.40 -5.40 3.27
C GLU A 696 -5.51 -5.07 4.28
N LYS A 697 -6.48 -5.99 4.40
CA LYS A 697 -7.57 -5.92 5.37
C LYS A 697 -7.22 -6.79 6.57
N TYR A 698 -7.39 -6.23 7.76
CA TYR A 698 -7.11 -6.87 9.03
C TYR A 698 -8.39 -6.95 9.86
N SER A 699 -8.60 -8.10 10.51
CA SER A 699 -9.64 -8.28 11.53
C SER A 699 -8.96 -8.27 12.89
N LEU A 700 -8.97 -7.12 13.55
CA LEU A 700 -8.48 -6.96 14.91
C LEU A 700 -9.44 -7.64 15.88
N GLN A 701 -8.94 -8.22 16.96
CA GLN A 701 -9.79 -8.75 18.05
C GLN A 701 -9.51 -8.06 19.40
N PRO A 702 -9.96 -6.82 19.66
CA PRO A 702 -9.61 -6.10 20.91
C PRO A 702 -9.97 -6.84 22.20
N THR A 703 -11.09 -7.55 22.18
CA THR A 703 -11.56 -8.43 23.27
C THR A 703 -12.06 -9.74 22.66
N ALA A 704 -11.97 -10.84 23.41
CA ALA A 704 -12.40 -12.15 22.91
C ALA A 704 -13.84 -12.10 22.37
N GLY A 705 -14.01 -12.55 21.12
CA GLY A 705 -15.30 -12.55 20.40
C GLY A 705 -15.70 -11.22 19.74
N ASN A 706 -14.99 -10.12 19.99
CA ASN A 706 -15.25 -8.81 19.39
C ASN A 706 -14.25 -8.54 18.26
N PHE A 707 -14.72 -8.47 17.01
CA PHE A 707 -13.88 -8.30 15.82
C PHE A 707 -14.09 -6.93 15.17
N ILE A 708 -13.00 -6.25 14.83
CA ILE A 708 -12.99 -4.91 14.22
C ILE A 708 -12.17 -4.95 12.94
N ALA A 709 -12.80 -4.65 11.81
CA ALA A 709 -12.10 -4.51 10.53
C ALA A 709 -11.27 -3.20 10.50
N THR A 710 -10.06 -3.26 9.96
CA THR A 710 -9.23 -2.09 9.64
C THR A 710 -8.39 -2.36 8.40
N LEU A 711 -7.95 -1.32 7.71
CA LEU A 711 -6.99 -1.42 6.59
C LEU A 711 -5.59 -0.99 7.02
N ALA A 712 -4.56 -1.47 6.30
CA ALA A 712 -3.17 -1.03 6.42
C ALA A 712 -2.38 -1.33 5.14
N TYR A 713 -1.23 -0.71 4.96
CA TYR A 713 -0.29 -0.98 3.87
C TYR A 713 0.25 -2.42 3.87
N ASN A 714 0.51 -2.97 2.68
CA ASN A 714 1.24 -4.22 2.52
C ASN A 714 2.76 -4.00 2.72
N PRO A 715 3.41 -4.64 3.71
CA PRO A 715 4.83 -4.42 4.00
C PRO A 715 5.80 -5.12 3.02
N VAL A 716 5.31 -5.93 2.07
CA VAL A 716 6.14 -6.77 1.19
C VAL A 716 6.61 -6.02 -0.08
N LYS A 717 6.15 -4.79 -0.32
CA LYS A 717 6.51 -3.99 -1.50
C LYS A 717 7.17 -2.66 -1.13
N ASN A 718 8.23 -2.32 -1.86
CA ASN A 718 8.96 -1.05 -1.74
C ASN A 718 8.18 0.12 -2.37
N VAL A 719 7.00 0.45 -1.83
CA VAL A 719 6.33 1.72 -2.16
C VAL A 719 7.19 2.86 -1.63
N GLN A 720 7.27 3.98 -2.35
CA GLN A 720 7.70 5.25 -1.73
C GLN A 720 6.57 5.77 -0.83
N GLU A 721 6.46 5.16 0.35
CA GLU A 721 5.35 5.24 1.31
C GLU A 721 5.07 6.64 1.87
N ASN A 722 4.17 7.38 1.23
CA ASN A 722 3.72 8.70 1.73
C ASN A 722 2.23 9.01 1.49
N ILE A 723 1.41 8.07 1.03
CA ILE A 723 -0.03 8.32 0.85
C ILE A 723 -0.72 8.06 2.20
N LEU A 724 -1.39 9.06 2.76
CA LEU A 724 -2.27 8.89 3.92
C LEU A 724 -3.72 8.79 3.45
N ILE A 725 -4.49 7.90 4.07
CA ILE A 725 -5.88 7.60 3.69
C ILE A 725 -6.77 7.58 4.93
N LEU A 726 -7.96 8.17 4.83
CA LEU A 726 -9.03 8.05 5.83
C LEU A 726 -10.33 7.57 5.17
N GLY A 727 -10.75 6.33 5.47
CA GLY A 727 -11.99 5.72 4.97
C GLY A 727 -13.14 5.74 5.99
N LEU A 728 -14.34 6.14 5.55
CA LEU A 728 -15.58 6.25 6.32
C LEU A 728 -16.79 5.71 5.54
N LYS A 729 -17.82 5.24 6.25
CA LYS A 729 -19.15 5.03 5.66
C LYS A 729 -19.85 6.37 5.42
N LYS A 730 -20.79 6.38 4.45
CA LYS A 730 -21.71 7.49 4.22
C LYS A 730 -22.42 7.97 5.49
N SER A 731 -23.05 7.04 6.23
CA SER A 731 -23.72 7.36 7.49
C SER A 731 -22.78 7.96 8.54
N GLU A 732 -21.54 7.47 8.65
CA GLU A 732 -20.54 8.01 9.57
C GLU A 732 -20.07 9.42 9.17
N PHE A 733 -19.95 9.70 7.88
CA PHE A 733 -19.64 11.02 7.33
C PHE A 733 -20.78 12.02 7.57
N GLU A 734 -22.03 11.64 7.29
CA GLU A 734 -23.20 12.51 7.48
C GLU A 734 -23.47 12.79 8.97
N ASP A 735 -23.20 11.84 9.89
CA ASP A 735 -23.24 12.07 11.34
C ASP A 735 -22.24 13.14 11.79
N LEU A 736 -20.99 13.05 11.33
CA LEU A 736 -19.94 14.03 11.63
C LEU A 736 -20.28 15.41 11.02
N LYS A 737 -20.84 15.45 9.81
CA LYS A 737 -21.28 16.66 9.13
C LYS A 737 -22.46 17.33 9.86
N THR A 738 -23.41 16.53 10.35
CA THR A 738 -24.54 17.00 11.17
C THR A 738 -24.04 17.61 12.49
N ALA A 739 -23.08 16.95 13.15
CA ALA A 739 -22.46 17.48 14.36
C ALA A 739 -21.74 18.81 14.10
N ALA A 740 -20.97 18.90 13.01
CA ALA A 740 -20.28 20.12 12.59
C ALA A 740 -21.26 21.28 12.34
N ALA A 741 -22.35 21.04 11.61
CA ALA A 741 -23.38 22.06 11.34
C ALA A 741 -24.08 22.59 12.61
N SER A 742 -24.06 21.82 13.71
CA SER A 742 -24.67 22.22 15.00
C SER A 742 -23.73 22.99 15.95
N GLN A 743 -22.41 22.86 15.79
CA GLN A 743 -21.40 23.34 16.76
C GLN A 743 -20.36 24.29 16.15
N LEU A 744 -20.12 24.19 14.85
CA LEU A 744 -19.13 24.98 14.11
C LEU A 744 -19.82 26.00 13.20
N SER A 745 -19.12 27.09 12.92
CA SER A 745 -19.59 28.11 12.00
C SER A 745 -19.60 27.57 10.56
N PRO A 746 -20.65 27.82 9.76
CA PRO A 746 -20.68 27.46 8.34
C PRO A 746 -19.75 28.34 7.49
N TYR A 747 -19.23 29.43 8.05
CA TYR A 747 -18.31 30.34 7.38
C TYR A 747 -16.88 29.77 7.33
N HIS A 748 -16.44 29.05 8.36
CA HIS A 748 -15.05 28.60 8.46
C HIS A 748 -14.85 27.18 7.92
N ILE A 749 -13.60 26.86 7.55
CA ILE A 749 -13.23 25.49 7.18
C ILE A 749 -13.54 24.51 8.33
N GLN A 750 -14.21 23.42 7.99
CA GLN A 750 -14.59 22.35 8.92
C GLN A 750 -13.81 21.10 8.49
N THR A 751 -12.77 20.76 9.25
CA THR A 751 -11.79 19.72 8.89
C THR A 751 -11.84 18.54 9.84
N LEU A 752 -11.35 17.39 9.39
CA LEU A 752 -11.28 16.18 10.19
C LEU A 752 -10.01 16.16 11.05
N LYS A 753 -10.14 15.74 12.31
CA LYS A 753 -9.03 15.64 13.27
C LYS A 753 -9.00 14.26 13.93
N LEU A 754 -7.84 13.61 13.87
CA LEU A 754 -7.60 12.27 14.40
C LEU A 754 -7.09 12.34 15.85
N LYS A 755 -8.00 12.27 16.83
CA LYS A 755 -7.62 12.30 18.26
C LYS A 755 -7.24 10.90 18.73
N LEU A 756 -5.94 10.61 18.81
CA LEU A 756 -5.43 9.32 19.31
C LEU A 756 -6.00 9.00 20.70
N GLN A 757 -6.56 7.80 20.87
CA GLN A 757 -7.18 7.32 22.10
C GLN A 757 -6.20 6.47 22.90
N GLY A 758 -5.35 7.13 23.67
CA GLY A 758 -4.33 6.47 24.49
C GLY A 758 -3.20 5.89 23.64
N ASN A 759 -2.66 4.76 24.08
CA ASN A 759 -1.46 4.16 23.50
C ASN A 759 -1.80 3.22 22.35
N ARG A 760 -0.78 2.78 21.59
CA ARG A 760 -0.94 1.64 20.66
C ARG A 760 -1.40 0.42 21.44
N LEU A 761 -2.55 -0.08 21.06
CA LEU A 761 -3.21 -1.24 21.62
C LEU A 761 -2.67 -2.49 20.93
N ARG A 762 -2.84 -3.63 21.58
CA ARG A 762 -2.64 -4.96 21.00
C ARG A 762 -3.94 -5.73 21.19
N ASP A 763 -4.29 -6.52 20.19
CA ASP A 763 -5.51 -7.33 20.21
C ASP A 763 -5.23 -8.72 20.85
N GLN A 764 -6.21 -9.63 20.87
CA GLN A 764 -6.04 -10.98 21.44
C GLN A 764 -4.94 -11.82 20.73
N ASP A 765 -4.60 -11.49 19.47
CA ASP A 765 -3.53 -12.10 18.69
C ASP A 765 -2.19 -11.34 18.82
N TYR A 766 -2.12 -10.37 19.75
CA TYR A 766 -1.00 -9.43 19.98
C TYR A 766 -0.67 -8.55 18.77
N GLU A 767 -1.60 -8.43 17.84
CA GLU A 767 -1.47 -7.58 16.67
C GLU A 767 -1.70 -6.14 17.06
N ALA A 768 -0.68 -5.32 16.81
CA ALA A 768 -0.65 -3.96 17.32
C ALA A 768 -1.34 -2.97 16.39
N TYR A 769 -2.18 -2.11 16.97
CA TYR A 769 -3.04 -1.15 16.28
C TYR A 769 -3.25 0.13 17.11
N TYR A 770 -3.73 1.18 16.45
CA TYR A 770 -4.12 2.45 17.05
C TYR A 770 -5.63 2.61 16.99
N LYS A 771 -6.19 3.30 17.99
CA LYS A 771 -7.59 3.76 18.01
C LYS A 771 -7.60 5.29 18.05
N TYR A 772 -8.46 5.91 17.25
CA TYR A 772 -8.65 7.36 17.18
C TYR A 772 -10.14 7.69 17.33
N ASN A 773 -10.44 8.79 18.02
CA ASN A 773 -11.72 9.46 17.90
C ASN A 773 -11.56 10.50 16.79
N LEU A 774 -12.21 10.25 15.66
CA LEU A 774 -12.31 11.20 14.57
C LEU A 774 -13.41 12.22 14.91
N VAL A 775 -13.02 13.48 15.06
CA VAL A 775 -13.92 14.62 15.27
C VAL A 775 -13.82 15.58 14.09
N VAL A 776 -14.79 16.49 13.97
CA VAL A 776 -14.64 17.68 13.14
C VAL A 776 -14.10 18.82 13.99
N ALA A 777 -13.14 19.57 13.46
CA ALA A 777 -12.54 20.74 14.09
C ALA A 777 -12.63 21.96 13.16
N GLY A 778 -12.88 23.13 13.75
CA GLY A 778 -13.00 24.40 13.06
C GLY A 778 -13.19 25.54 14.05
N LEU A 779 -13.74 26.67 13.57
CA LEU A 779 -14.15 27.78 14.45
C LEU A 779 -15.66 27.75 14.67
N ASN A 780 -16.11 28.03 15.90
CA ASN A 780 -17.51 28.27 16.21
C ASN A 780 -17.97 29.69 15.80
N ASN A 781 -19.25 30.02 16.03
CA ASN A 781 -19.81 31.32 15.65
C ASN A 781 -19.19 32.53 16.37
N ALA A 782 -18.49 32.32 17.51
CA ALA A 782 -17.73 33.37 18.19
C ALA A 782 -16.29 33.51 17.67
N GLY A 783 -15.91 32.77 16.61
CA GLY A 783 -14.56 32.77 16.06
C GLY A 783 -13.53 31.99 16.88
N ASN A 784 -13.96 31.24 17.89
CA ASN A 784 -13.09 30.44 18.76
C ASN A 784 -12.93 29.03 18.22
N TYR A 785 -11.74 28.44 18.40
CA TYR A 785 -11.49 27.03 18.10
C TYR A 785 -12.48 26.11 18.81
N THR A 786 -12.99 25.09 18.11
CA THR A 786 -13.91 24.10 18.67
C THR A 786 -13.76 22.76 17.94
N GLU A 787 -13.84 21.68 18.70
CA GLU A 787 -13.95 20.29 18.21
C GLU A 787 -15.36 19.78 18.49
N THR A 788 -15.95 19.00 17.58
CA THR A 788 -17.29 18.42 17.78
C THR A 788 -17.30 17.41 18.93
N THR A 789 -18.39 17.43 19.72
CA THR A 789 -18.62 16.42 20.77
C THR A 789 -18.93 15.03 20.21
N VAL A 790 -19.53 14.95 19.02
CA VAL A 790 -19.73 13.69 18.28
C VAL A 790 -18.42 13.30 17.61
N TYR A 791 -18.09 12.00 17.70
CA TYR A 791 -16.92 11.41 17.08
C TYR A 791 -17.23 10.05 16.46
N LYS A 792 -16.33 9.56 15.60
CA LYS A 792 -16.32 8.19 15.08
C LYS A 792 -15.04 7.46 15.46
N GLU A 793 -15.15 6.17 15.75
CA GLU A 793 -13.97 5.37 16.09
C GLU A 793 -13.26 4.90 14.82
N ILE A 794 -11.99 5.27 14.70
CA ILE A 794 -11.15 4.97 13.55
C ILE A 794 -9.94 4.17 13.99
N TYR A 795 -9.58 3.17 13.20
CA TYR A 795 -8.51 2.22 13.50
C TYR A 795 -7.41 2.31 12.43
N SER A 796 -6.18 1.99 12.82
CA SER A 796 -5.00 1.93 11.94
C SER A 796 -3.97 0.95 12.50
N ARG A 797 -3.21 0.24 11.66
CA ARG A 797 -2.07 -0.59 12.11
C ARG A 797 -0.69 -0.01 11.77
N ASP A 798 -0.64 0.97 10.87
CA ASP A 798 0.58 1.55 10.29
C ASP A 798 0.78 3.04 10.59
N GLY A 799 -0.27 3.76 11.02
CA GLY A 799 -0.25 5.21 11.21
C GLY A 799 -0.37 6.01 9.91
N MET A 800 -0.74 5.37 8.81
CA MET A 800 -0.88 5.99 7.47
C MET A 800 -2.27 5.77 6.87
N ILE A 801 -2.82 4.56 7.04
CA ILE A 801 -4.17 4.22 6.63
C ILE A 801 -5.05 4.15 7.87
N PHE A 802 -6.09 4.97 7.86
CA PHE A 802 -7.05 5.15 8.93
C PHE A 802 -8.42 4.73 8.39
N THR A 803 -9.13 3.82 9.06
CA THR A 803 -10.46 3.39 8.59
C THR A 803 -11.42 3.18 9.73
N SER A 804 -12.69 3.55 9.52
CA SER A 804 -13.75 3.05 10.38
C SER A 804 -13.96 1.55 10.19
N PRO A 805 -14.51 0.84 11.21
CA PRO A 805 -14.87 -0.57 11.08
C PRO A 805 -15.90 -0.80 9.97
N GLY A 806 -16.83 0.15 9.78
CA GLY A 806 -17.85 0.08 8.73
C GLY A 806 -17.25 0.20 7.32
N TYR A 807 -16.31 1.11 7.11
CA TYR A 807 -15.59 1.23 5.83
C TYR A 807 -14.84 -0.06 5.53
N ALA A 808 -13.88 -0.42 6.41
CA ALA A 808 -13.02 -1.58 6.22
C ALA A 808 -13.79 -2.91 6.15
N GLY A 809 -14.94 -3.00 6.85
CA GLY A 809 -15.86 -4.12 6.81
C GLY A 809 -16.41 -4.39 5.41
N ASN A 810 -16.81 -3.35 4.68
CA ASN A 810 -17.43 -3.47 3.36
C ASN A 810 -16.47 -3.22 2.18
N THR A 811 -15.25 -2.69 2.39
CA THR A 811 -14.31 -2.48 1.27
C THR A 811 -13.97 -3.81 0.59
N VAL A 812 -14.34 -3.94 -0.69
CA VAL A 812 -13.85 -5.03 -1.53
C VAL A 812 -12.43 -4.71 -1.96
N ILE A 813 -11.50 -5.30 -1.23
CA ILE A 813 -10.11 -5.42 -1.59
C ILE A 813 -9.94 -6.87 -2.03
N GLU A 814 -9.77 -7.15 -3.34
CA GLU A 814 -9.03 -8.38 -3.70
C GLU A 814 -7.70 -8.26 -2.94
N LEU A 815 -7.47 -9.19 -2.01
CA LEU A 815 -6.40 -9.20 -1.03
C LEU A 815 -5.09 -8.72 -1.67
N GLY A 816 -4.69 -7.48 -1.36
CA GLY A 816 -3.61 -6.80 -2.05
C GLY A 816 -2.35 -7.66 -2.08
N SER A 817 -2.00 -8.14 -3.29
CA SER A 817 -0.88 -9.05 -3.56
C SER A 817 -0.78 -10.30 -2.67
N LYS A 818 -1.92 -10.80 -2.19
CA LYS A 818 -1.96 -12.06 -1.44
C LYS A 818 -2.96 -13.07 -1.99
N LEU A 819 -3.61 -12.77 -3.12
CA LEU A 819 -3.24 -13.31 -4.44
C LEU A 819 -3.86 -12.40 -5.53
N ASN A 820 -3.12 -12.04 -6.58
CA ASN A 820 -3.69 -11.37 -7.77
C ASN A 820 -4.67 -12.31 -8.53
N GLU A 821 -5.52 -11.86 -9.46
CA GLU A 821 -6.46 -12.79 -10.12
C GLU A 821 -5.77 -13.86 -10.99
N GLU A 822 -4.52 -13.62 -11.40
CA GLU A 822 -3.63 -14.59 -12.06
C GLU A 822 -2.92 -15.54 -11.06
N GLU A 823 -3.05 -15.27 -9.75
CA GLU A 823 -2.62 -16.02 -8.56
C GLU A 823 -3.79 -16.58 -7.75
N ILE A 824 -5.02 -16.10 -7.91
CA ILE A 824 -6.26 -16.80 -7.54
C ILE A 824 -6.56 -17.77 -8.65
N PHE A 825 -6.28 -17.40 -9.91
CA PHE A 825 -5.87 -18.35 -10.92
C PHE A 825 -4.69 -19.15 -10.35
N HIS A 826 -3.45 -18.68 -10.15
CA HIS A 826 -2.35 -19.52 -9.63
C HIS A 826 -2.49 -20.12 -8.17
N LEU A 827 -3.65 -20.11 -7.52
CA LEU A 827 -3.97 -20.97 -6.37
C LEU A 827 -5.12 -21.94 -6.69
N ASN A 828 -5.95 -21.64 -7.68
CA ASN A 828 -6.81 -22.57 -8.41
C ASN A 828 -6.09 -23.21 -9.65
N SER A 829 -4.85 -22.79 -9.95
CA SER A 829 -4.09 -22.98 -11.20
C SER A 829 -2.57 -22.82 -11.03
N VAL A 830 -2.04 -22.73 -9.79
CA VAL A 830 -0.80 -23.50 -9.51
C VAL A 830 -1.26 -24.87 -9.92
N THR A 831 -0.66 -25.39 -10.99
CA THR A 831 -1.23 -26.52 -11.70
C THR A 831 -0.95 -27.81 -10.94
N ASP A 832 -1.60 -27.92 -9.79
CA ASP A 832 -2.20 -29.14 -9.27
C ASP A 832 -3.32 -29.64 -10.22
N SER A 833 -3.69 -28.85 -11.24
CA SER A 833 -4.18 -29.41 -12.50
C SER A 833 -3.21 -30.50 -12.97
N PRO A 834 -3.67 -31.73 -13.25
CA PRO A 834 -2.82 -32.80 -13.77
C PRO A 834 -1.95 -32.35 -14.96
N PRO A 835 -0.80 -32.99 -15.23
CA PRO A 835 0.14 -32.56 -16.25
C PRO A 835 -0.52 -32.34 -17.61
N GLY A 836 -0.04 -31.32 -18.33
CA GLY A 836 -0.83 -30.57 -19.32
C GLY A 836 -1.37 -31.32 -20.55
N GLU A 837 -1.09 -32.61 -20.72
CA GLU A 837 -1.72 -33.45 -21.75
C GLU A 837 -3.20 -33.76 -21.45
N TRP A 838 -3.63 -33.72 -20.18
CA TRP A 838 -5.03 -34.01 -19.81
C TRP A 838 -6.03 -33.09 -20.52
N ASN A 839 -5.68 -31.81 -20.67
CA ASN A 839 -6.51 -30.82 -21.36
C ASN A 839 -6.46 -30.93 -22.89
N LYS A 840 -5.60 -31.77 -23.47
CA LYS A 840 -5.44 -31.94 -24.93
C LYS A 840 -5.95 -33.27 -25.47
N LYS A 841 -6.07 -34.32 -24.65
CA LYS A 841 -6.57 -35.64 -25.09
C LYS A 841 -8.03 -35.94 -24.74
N LEU A 842 -8.67 -35.16 -23.86
CA LEU A 842 -10.11 -35.26 -23.58
C LEU A 842 -10.87 -34.15 -24.33
N ASN A 843 -11.21 -34.41 -25.58
CA ASN A 843 -12.05 -33.53 -26.39
C ASN A 843 -13.47 -33.43 -25.77
N GLY A 844 -13.72 -32.38 -24.98
CA GLY A 844 -15.08 -31.88 -24.70
C GLY A 844 -15.67 -32.15 -23.31
N SER A 845 -14.91 -32.63 -22.32
CA SER A 845 -15.40 -32.79 -20.93
C SER A 845 -14.68 -31.88 -19.93
N ASP A 846 -15.44 -31.33 -18.98
CA ASP A 846 -14.98 -30.42 -17.92
C ASP A 846 -13.86 -31.07 -17.06
N PRO A 847 -12.68 -30.44 -16.88
CA PRO A 847 -11.65 -30.94 -15.98
C PRO A 847 -12.15 -31.24 -14.54
N ASN A 848 -13.17 -30.52 -14.06
CA ASN A 848 -13.80 -30.83 -12.78
C ASN A 848 -14.54 -32.18 -12.78
N SER A 849 -15.08 -32.64 -13.91
CA SER A 849 -15.78 -33.93 -13.99
C SER A 849 -14.83 -35.11 -13.85
N THR A 850 -13.63 -35.03 -14.45
CA THR A 850 -12.63 -36.12 -14.37
C THR A 850 -11.94 -36.16 -13.00
N PHE A 851 -11.60 -34.99 -12.41
CA PHE A 851 -11.10 -34.95 -11.03
C PHE A 851 -12.15 -35.43 -10.02
N SER A 852 -13.42 -35.09 -10.24
CA SER A 852 -14.52 -35.61 -9.42
C SER A 852 -14.71 -37.11 -9.62
N TYR A 853 -14.66 -37.63 -10.86
CA TYR A 853 -14.71 -39.07 -11.11
C TYR A 853 -13.58 -39.85 -10.41
N LEU A 854 -12.36 -39.34 -10.42
CA LEU A 854 -11.22 -39.95 -9.71
C LEU A 854 -11.33 -39.81 -8.19
N TYR A 855 -11.99 -38.77 -7.68
CA TYR A 855 -12.29 -38.61 -6.26
C TYR A 855 -13.43 -39.53 -5.80
N GLU A 856 -14.49 -39.70 -6.60
CA GLU A 856 -15.61 -40.61 -6.31
C GLU A 856 -15.23 -42.09 -6.48
N THR A 857 -14.25 -42.40 -7.33
CA THR A 857 -13.65 -43.74 -7.44
C THR A 857 -12.55 -44.01 -6.42
N MET A 858 -12.11 -43.00 -5.65
CA MET A 858 -11.14 -43.13 -4.55
C MET A 858 -11.70 -43.97 -3.39
N GLY A 859 -10.82 -44.69 -2.67
CA GLY A 859 -11.23 -45.66 -1.66
C GLY A 859 -12.03 -45.05 -0.53
N SER A 860 -13.11 -45.73 -0.14
CA SER A 860 -14.11 -45.21 0.81
C SER A 860 -13.50 -44.59 2.07
N SER A 861 -12.49 -45.20 2.70
CA SER A 861 -11.88 -44.65 3.91
C SER A 861 -11.02 -43.39 3.69
N LEU A 862 -10.23 -43.30 2.62
CA LEU A 862 -9.50 -42.05 2.31
C LEU A 862 -10.48 -40.94 1.92
N LYS A 863 -11.53 -41.28 1.16
CA LYS A 863 -12.62 -40.35 0.82
C LYS A 863 -13.34 -39.87 2.09
N THR A 864 -13.68 -40.77 3.00
CA THR A 864 -14.27 -40.44 4.31
C THR A 864 -13.38 -39.51 5.11
N ILE A 865 -12.05 -39.68 5.15
CA ILE A 865 -11.15 -38.75 5.87
C ILE A 865 -11.20 -37.34 5.27
N VAL A 866 -11.28 -37.22 3.94
CA VAL A 866 -11.33 -35.91 3.27
C VAL A 866 -12.72 -35.26 3.38
N ASP A 867 -13.79 -36.03 3.22
CA ASP A 867 -15.17 -35.56 3.42
C ASP A 867 -15.39 -35.15 4.89
N GLN A 868 -14.88 -35.93 5.84
CA GLN A 868 -14.90 -35.61 7.26
C GLN A 868 -13.98 -34.44 7.63
N PHE A 869 -12.86 -34.23 6.93
CA PHE A 869 -12.05 -33.01 7.10
C PHE A 869 -12.84 -31.76 6.71
N LYS A 870 -13.63 -31.80 5.63
CA LYS A 870 -14.55 -30.70 5.31
C LYS A 870 -15.57 -30.50 6.44
N THR A 871 -16.25 -31.55 6.87
CA THR A 871 -17.25 -31.51 7.95
C THR A 871 -16.66 -30.99 9.27
N ASP A 872 -15.44 -31.40 9.62
CA ASP A 872 -14.71 -30.94 10.80
C ASP A 872 -14.38 -29.45 10.76
N LEU A 873 -14.15 -28.88 9.56
CA LEU A 873 -13.95 -27.44 9.35
C LEU A 873 -15.28 -26.68 9.32
N ASP A 874 -16.33 -27.25 8.72
CA ASP A 874 -17.69 -26.69 8.71
C ASP A 874 -18.27 -26.56 10.12
N ALA A 875 -17.91 -27.48 11.02
CA ALA A 875 -18.39 -27.54 12.40
C ALA A 875 -17.61 -26.68 13.41
N LEU A 876 -16.61 -25.89 12.96
CA LEU A 876 -15.83 -25.04 13.86
C LEU A 876 -16.65 -23.83 14.34
N THR A 877 -16.44 -23.45 15.60
CA THR A 877 -17.03 -22.23 16.19
C THR A 877 -16.03 -21.09 16.13
N THR A 878 -16.52 -19.84 16.16
CA THR A 878 -15.69 -18.63 15.97
C THR A 878 -14.68 -18.33 17.09
N SER A 879 -14.65 -19.13 18.16
CA SER A 879 -13.71 -18.99 19.28
C SER A 879 -12.53 -19.95 19.13
N ASN A 880 -11.29 -19.45 19.22
CA ASN A 880 -10.04 -20.23 19.06
C ASN A 880 -9.92 -21.01 17.73
N PHE A 881 -10.66 -20.60 16.69
CA PHE A 881 -10.79 -21.35 15.44
C PHE A 881 -9.46 -21.58 14.70
N LYS A 882 -8.49 -20.65 14.77
CA LYS A 882 -7.14 -20.84 14.20
C LYS A 882 -6.44 -22.11 14.75
N LEU A 883 -6.41 -22.26 16.08
CA LEU A 883 -5.84 -23.44 16.73
C LEU A 883 -6.67 -24.71 16.45
N GLN A 884 -8.00 -24.58 16.33
CA GLN A 884 -8.86 -25.69 15.94
C GLN A 884 -8.58 -26.15 14.50
N ILE A 885 -8.39 -25.22 13.55
CA ILE A 885 -7.99 -25.51 12.16
C ILE A 885 -6.65 -26.24 12.15
N GLU A 886 -5.63 -25.73 12.85
CA GLU A 886 -4.32 -26.42 12.94
C GLU A 886 -4.47 -27.83 13.52
N ASN A 887 -5.24 -28.00 14.60
CA ASN A 887 -5.50 -29.31 15.20
C ASN A 887 -6.26 -30.25 14.24
N LYS A 888 -7.21 -29.75 13.46
CA LYS A 888 -7.94 -30.54 12.44
C LYS A 888 -7.07 -30.93 11.26
N ILE A 889 -6.17 -30.04 10.82
CA ILE A 889 -5.15 -30.35 9.81
C ILE A 889 -4.19 -31.42 10.33
N LYS A 890 -3.67 -31.26 11.55
CA LYS A 890 -2.79 -32.25 12.20
C LYS A 890 -3.48 -33.62 12.34
N GLN A 891 -4.71 -33.63 12.85
CA GLN A 891 -5.52 -34.84 13.00
C GLN A 891 -5.73 -35.55 11.65
N ARG A 892 -6.42 -34.89 10.71
CA ARG A 892 -6.84 -35.53 9.45
C ARG A 892 -5.68 -35.79 8.51
N GLY A 893 -4.65 -34.93 8.50
CA GLY A 893 -3.41 -35.17 7.78
C GLY A 893 -2.67 -36.42 8.27
N LYS A 894 -2.64 -36.66 9.58
CA LYS A 894 -2.03 -37.88 10.16
C LYS A 894 -2.84 -39.13 9.81
N GLU A 895 -4.15 -39.09 10.08
CA GLU A 895 -5.08 -40.19 9.75
C GLU A 895 -4.99 -40.60 8.27
N LEU A 896 -4.82 -39.63 7.37
CA LEU A 896 -4.70 -39.86 5.93
C LEU A 896 -3.47 -40.72 5.56
N LEU A 897 -2.30 -40.38 6.09
CA LEU A 897 -1.06 -41.12 5.80
C LEU A 897 -1.09 -42.53 6.40
N ASP A 898 -1.54 -42.65 7.65
CA ASP A 898 -1.62 -43.94 8.34
C ASP A 898 -2.64 -44.88 7.68
N THR A 899 -3.76 -44.33 7.19
CA THR A 899 -4.74 -45.07 6.38
C THR A 899 -4.12 -45.55 5.08
N ALA A 900 -3.37 -44.71 4.36
CA ALA A 900 -2.70 -45.12 3.12
C ALA A 900 -1.64 -46.22 3.35
N ARG A 901 -0.82 -46.10 4.40
CA ARG A 901 0.14 -47.13 4.85
C ARG A 901 -0.56 -48.46 5.16
N SER A 902 -1.73 -48.42 5.80
CA SER A 902 -2.52 -49.62 6.10
C SER A 902 -3.16 -50.24 4.84
N GLN A 903 -3.80 -49.43 4.00
CA GLN A 903 -4.51 -49.89 2.81
C GLN A 903 -3.59 -50.52 1.77
N ILE A 904 -2.41 -49.95 1.52
CA ILE A 904 -1.49 -50.47 0.51
C ILE A 904 -0.99 -51.90 0.82
N ARG A 905 -1.10 -52.36 2.08
CA ARG A 905 -0.79 -53.75 2.45
C ARG A 905 -1.97 -54.69 2.22
N THR A 906 -3.20 -54.23 2.45
CA THR A 906 -4.40 -55.08 2.54
C THR A 906 -5.31 -55.05 1.31
N ALA A 907 -5.40 -53.92 0.60
CA ALA A 907 -6.40 -53.67 -0.44
C ALA A 907 -6.25 -54.56 -1.68
N THR A 908 -7.40 -55.01 -2.21
CA THR A 908 -7.50 -55.84 -3.43
C THR A 908 -7.78 -55.04 -4.70
N SER A 909 -8.39 -53.86 -4.60
CA SER A 909 -8.63 -52.95 -5.73
C SER A 909 -7.35 -52.23 -6.18
N GLY A 910 -7.21 -52.00 -7.49
CA GLY A 910 -6.02 -51.40 -8.09
C GLY A 910 -5.74 -49.95 -7.66
N MET A 911 -6.78 -49.14 -7.41
CA MET A 911 -6.62 -47.72 -7.09
C MET A 911 -6.24 -47.45 -5.64
N TYR A 912 -6.73 -48.26 -4.69
CA TYR A 912 -6.52 -48.07 -3.23
C TYR A 912 -5.16 -48.59 -2.75
N ASN A 913 -4.38 -49.07 -3.70
CA ASN A 913 -3.20 -49.87 -3.50
C ASN A 913 -1.97 -49.19 -4.12
N LYS A 914 -2.03 -47.86 -4.27
CA LYS A 914 -1.05 -46.99 -4.93
C LYS A 914 -0.97 -45.66 -4.18
N ASP A 915 0.17 -44.99 -4.24
CA ASP A 915 0.43 -43.68 -3.63
C ASP A 915 -0.39 -42.53 -4.25
N GLY A 916 -0.86 -42.68 -5.49
CA GLY A 916 -1.71 -41.66 -6.14
C GLY A 916 -3.06 -41.40 -5.46
N ALA A 917 -3.64 -42.39 -4.77
CA ALA A 917 -4.85 -42.16 -3.97
C ALA A 917 -4.59 -41.21 -2.79
N LEU A 918 -3.43 -41.36 -2.13
CA LEU A 918 -2.96 -40.45 -1.09
C LEU A 918 -2.65 -39.05 -1.66
N TYR A 919 -2.04 -38.98 -2.84
CA TYR A 919 -1.79 -37.72 -3.54
C TYR A 919 -3.09 -36.95 -3.87
N LEU A 920 -4.08 -37.62 -4.47
CA LEU A 920 -5.40 -37.03 -4.76
C LEU A 920 -6.10 -36.52 -3.50
N ALA A 921 -6.07 -37.29 -2.41
CA ALA A 921 -6.66 -36.87 -1.14
C ALA A 921 -6.00 -35.59 -0.59
N ARG A 922 -4.67 -35.47 -0.63
CA ARG A 922 -3.96 -34.23 -0.29
C ARG A 922 -4.39 -33.06 -1.18
N LEU A 923 -4.49 -33.25 -2.50
CA LEU A 923 -4.95 -32.21 -3.42
C LEU A 923 -6.38 -31.73 -3.09
N LYS A 924 -7.30 -32.65 -2.78
CA LYS A 924 -8.67 -32.29 -2.36
C LYS A 924 -8.68 -31.55 -1.01
N MET A 925 -7.89 -31.99 -0.02
CA MET A 925 -7.78 -31.28 1.27
C MET A 925 -7.15 -29.88 1.11
N ARG A 926 -6.15 -29.71 0.23
CA ARG A 926 -5.60 -28.40 -0.14
C ARG A 926 -6.66 -27.52 -0.80
N LYS A 927 -7.49 -28.06 -1.70
CA LYS A 927 -8.64 -27.35 -2.28
C LYS A 927 -9.66 -26.93 -1.21
N ILE A 928 -9.96 -27.80 -0.23
CA ILE A 928 -10.84 -27.47 0.90
C ILE A 928 -10.25 -26.31 1.72
N ILE A 929 -8.97 -26.35 2.12
CA ILE A 929 -8.30 -25.26 2.85
C ILE A 929 -8.39 -23.93 2.07
N LYS A 930 -8.14 -23.96 0.76
CA LYS A 930 -8.19 -22.77 -0.12
C LYS A 930 -9.60 -22.22 -0.37
N GLN A 931 -10.66 -22.96 -0.05
CA GLN A 931 -12.05 -22.59 -0.39
C GLN A 931 -12.97 -22.49 0.84
N HIS A 932 -12.53 -22.93 2.02
CA HIS A 932 -13.38 -22.96 3.21
C HIS A 932 -13.52 -21.57 3.85
N PRO A 933 -14.74 -21.02 4.02
CA PRO A 933 -14.93 -19.63 4.46
C PRO A 933 -14.29 -19.29 5.82
N LEU A 934 -14.33 -20.19 6.80
CA LEU A 934 -13.71 -19.95 8.11
C LEU A 934 -12.18 -19.97 8.01
N VAL A 935 -11.63 -20.85 7.18
CA VAL A 935 -10.19 -20.94 6.94
C VAL A 935 -9.68 -19.70 6.19
N LEU A 936 -10.41 -19.24 5.18
CA LEU A 936 -10.16 -17.96 4.52
C LEU A 936 -10.23 -16.78 5.50
N SER A 937 -11.17 -16.79 6.45
CA SER A 937 -11.28 -15.73 7.47
C SER A 937 -10.15 -15.75 8.53
N SER A 938 -9.42 -16.85 8.68
CA SER A 938 -8.18 -16.88 9.51
C SER A 938 -6.95 -16.31 8.79
N PHE A 939 -7.00 -16.12 7.48
CA PHE A 939 -5.86 -15.59 6.73
C PHE A 939 -5.77 -14.08 6.86
N ILE A 940 -4.90 -13.66 7.78
CA ILE A 940 -4.43 -12.28 7.87
C ILE A 940 -3.51 -11.98 6.67
N SER A 941 -2.87 -13.02 6.11
CA SER A 941 -2.00 -12.91 4.94
C SER A 941 -1.83 -14.26 4.19
N TYR A 942 -1.40 -14.23 2.91
CA TYR A 942 -0.98 -15.41 2.13
C TYR A 942 -0.01 -16.36 2.86
N ASN A 943 0.83 -15.83 3.75
CA ASN A 943 1.78 -16.64 4.49
C ASN A 943 1.06 -17.56 5.50
N ASP A 944 -0.14 -17.18 5.95
CA ASP A 944 -0.99 -17.98 6.84
C ASP A 944 -1.72 -19.09 6.06
N ALA A 945 -2.09 -18.80 4.79
CA ALA A 945 -2.61 -19.80 3.87
C ALA A 945 -1.55 -20.85 3.52
N GLU A 946 -0.35 -20.40 3.17
CA GLU A 946 0.80 -21.29 2.97
C GLU A 946 1.18 -22.01 4.27
N LYS A 947 1.03 -21.42 5.47
CA LYS A 947 1.26 -22.12 6.75
C LYS A 947 0.33 -23.33 6.93
N TYR A 948 -0.97 -23.21 6.65
CA TYR A 948 -1.90 -24.34 6.76
C TYR A 948 -1.72 -25.37 5.64
N LEU A 949 -1.33 -24.93 4.44
CA LEU A 949 -1.00 -25.84 3.33
C LEU A 949 0.31 -26.59 3.60
N ASP A 950 1.36 -25.92 4.08
CA ASP A 950 2.63 -26.51 4.52
C ASP A 950 2.40 -27.47 5.69
N LEU A 951 1.62 -27.08 6.71
CA LEU A 951 1.26 -27.97 7.82
C LEU A 951 0.54 -29.23 7.33
N LEU A 952 -0.45 -29.10 6.44
CA LEU A 952 -1.14 -30.26 5.84
C LEU A 952 -0.17 -31.16 5.07
N GLU A 953 0.66 -30.56 4.21
CA GLU A 953 1.63 -31.29 3.40
C GLU A 953 2.65 -32.00 4.31
N ARG A 954 3.31 -31.30 5.24
CA ARG A 954 4.31 -31.87 6.16
C ARG A 954 3.74 -32.99 7.04
N ILE A 955 2.57 -32.79 7.65
CA ILE A 955 1.92 -33.81 8.50
C ILE A 955 1.52 -35.03 7.66
N SER A 956 0.81 -34.83 6.54
CA SER A 956 0.32 -35.94 5.70
C SER A 956 1.41 -36.67 4.91
N ARG A 957 2.66 -36.23 5.04
CA ARG A 957 3.87 -36.84 4.47
C ARG A 957 4.74 -37.56 5.51
N GLY A 958 4.47 -37.35 6.79
CA GLY A 958 5.23 -37.91 7.89
C GLY A 958 6.56 -37.19 8.12
N VAL A 959 6.65 -35.90 7.80
CA VAL A 959 7.88 -35.10 7.96
C VAL A 959 7.79 -34.04 9.07
N HIS A 960 6.72 -34.05 9.88
CA HIS A 960 6.52 -33.08 10.98
C HIS A 960 5.64 -33.62 12.11
N ASP A 961 5.81 -33.06 13.32
CA ASP A 961 5.02 -33.30 14.54
C ASP A 961 4.82 -34.81 14.87
N SER A 962 3.70 -35.16 15.48
CA SER A 962 3.23 -36.51 15.85
C SER A 962 3.14 -37.53 14.70
N ASN A 963 3.44 -37.16 13.45
CA ASN A 963 3.49 -38.10 12.32
C ASN A 963 4.91 -38.39 11.79
N LEU A 964 5.93 -37.81 12.42
CA LEU A 964 7.34 -38.18 12.21
C LEU A 964 7.55 -39.69 12.50
N PRO A 965 8.44 -40.37 11.74
CA PRO A 965 8.97 -41.68 12.10
C PRO A 965 9.31 -41.81 13.59
N ASP A 966 8.66 -42.77 14.22
CA ASP A 966 8.89 -43.13 15.62
C ASP A 966 9.29 -44.59 15.74
N PHE A 967 10.49 -44.79 16.28
CA PHE A 967 11.11 -46.07 16.54
C PHE A 967 10.93 -46.53 18.00
N SER A 968 10.45 -45.65 18.90
CA SER A 968 10.30 -45.95 20.34
C SER A 968 9.32 -47.10 20.60
N THR A 969 8.33 -47.26 19.72
CA THR A 969 7.38 -48.39 19.69
C THR A 969 8.02 -49.77 19.53
N HIS A 970 9.29 -49.86 19.09
CA HIS A 970 9.99 -51.11 18.79
C HIS A 970 11.38 -51.14 19.46
N PRO A 971 11.45 -51.11 20.81
CA PRO A 971 12.73 -51.08 21.51
C PRO A 971 13.58 -52.31 21.16
N GLY A 972 14.90 -52.12 21.11
CA GLY A 972 15.86 -53.17 20.75
C GLY A 972 15.89 -53.59 19.27
N HIS A 973 15.02 -53.03 18.42
CA HIS A 973 15.07 -53.26 16.97
C HIS A 973 16.03 -52.27 16.30
N ILE A 974 16.68 -52.68 15.22
CA ILE A 974 17.54 -51.83 14.39
C ILE A 974 16.65 -50.80 13.64
N PRO A 975 16.79 -49.48 13.90
CA PRO A 975 15.99 -48.46 13.25
C PRO A 975 16.47 -48.16 11.82
N ILE A 976 15.60 -48.40 10.84
CA ILE A 976 15.83 -48.10 9.42
C ILE A 976 14.81 -47.05 8.96
N LEU A 977 15.29 -45.91 8.47
CA LEU A 977 14.47 -44.86 7.88
C LEU A 977 14.52 -44.98 6.35
N ILE A 978 13.37 -44.91 5.69
CA ILE A 978 13.29 -44.84 4.22
C ILE A 978 12.46 -43.64 3.76
N SER A 979 12.65 -43.22 2.52
CA SER A 979 11.73 -42.27 1.87
C SER A 979 11.42 -42.63 0.43
N GLY A 980 10.27 -42.18 -0.06
CA GLY A 980 9.88 -42.26 -1.46
C GLY A 980 9.21 -40.95 -1.92
N TYR A 981 8.82 -40.90 -3.18
CA TYR A 981 8.21 -39.72 -3.80
C TYR A 981 6.73 -39.92 -4.16
N ASP A 982 6.01 -38.81 -4.27
CA ASP A 982 4.70 -38.72 -4.93
C ASP A 982 4.75 -39.08 -6.44
N PRO A 983 3.59 -39.29 -7.09
CA PRO A 983 3.47 -39.42 -8.55
C PRO A 983 4.09 -38.25 -9.34
N PHE A 984 4.69 -38.54 -10.49
CA PHE A 984 5.31 -37.56 -11.40
C PHE A 984 5.16 -37.98 -12.87
N ARG A 985 4.92 -37.01 -13.77
CA ARG A 985 4.84 -37.13 -15.25
C ARG A 985 4.27 -38.43 -15.83
N ALA A 986 5.08 -39.49 -15.95
CA ALA A 986 4.67 -40.80 -16.48
C ALA A 986 3.69 -41.57 -15.57
N ALA A 987 3.36 -41.02 -14.40
CA ALA A 987 2.26 -41.45 -13.54
C ALA A 987 0.91 -40.80 -13.91
N PHE A 988 0.75 -40.28 -15.12
CA PHE A 988 -0.44 -39.55 -15.55
C PHE A 988 -0.68 -39.80 -17.06
N PRO A 989 -1.95 -39.89 -17.52
CA PRO A 989 -2.31 -39.88 -18.94
C PRO A 989 -1.56 -38.79 -19.72
N GLY A 990 -0.88 -39.20 -20.79
CA GLY A 990 -0.05 -38.30 -21.59
C GLY A 990 1.40 -38.12 -21.11
N GLY A 991 1.99 -39.12 -20.45
CA GLY A 991 3.45 -39.26 -20.43
C GLY A 991 4.03 -39.39 -21.86
N TYR A 992 5.32 -39.08 -22.03
CA TYR A 992 6.08 -38.84 -23.29
C TYR A 992 5.82 -39.72 -24.53
N SER A 993 5.16 -40.88 -24.43
CA SER A 993 4.84 -41.78 -25.55
C SER A 993 3.34 -41.86 -25.88
N GLY A 994 2.46 -41.34 -25.03
CA GLY A 994 1.03 -41.21 -25.30
C GLY A 994 0.23 -42.51 -25.48
N LEU A 995 0.74 -43.65 -25.01
CA LEU A 995 0.18 -45.00 -25.27
C LEU A 995 -0.68 -45.60 -24.15
N ASP A 996 -0.65 -45.09 -22.91
CA ASP A 996 -1.49 -45.58 -21.81
C ASP A 996 -2.74 -44.71 -21.63
N ASN A 997 -3.92 -45.33 -21.82
CA ASN A 997 -5.23 -44.70 -21.62
C ASN A 997 -5.78 -44.88 -20.19
N ASP A 998 -5.06 -45.58 -19.31
CA ASP A 998 -5.45 -45.80 -17.93
C ASP A 998 -4.93 -44.68 -17.01
N PHE A 999 -5.76 -44.25 -16.06
CA PHE A 999 -5.47 -43.14 -15.13
C PHE A 999 -4.44 -43.53 -14.03
N ASN A 1000 -3.21 -43.77 -14.47
CA ASN A 1000 -2.16 -44.49 -13.74
C ASN A 1000 -1.36 -43.65 -12.73
N LEU A 1001 -2.07 -43.08 -11.75
CA LEU A 1001 -1.53 -42.27 -10.65
C LEU A 1001 -0.68 -43.12 -9.69
N SER A 1002 0.60 -43.34 -10.00
CA SER A 1002 1.52 -44.13 -9.18
C SER A 1002 3.00 -43.76 -9.35
N ASN A 1003 3.74 -43.66 -8.24
CA ASN A 1003 5.20 -43.74 -8.18
C ASN A 1003 5.63 -45.03 -7.46
N PRO A 1004 6.43 -45.91 -8.08
CA PRO A 1004 6.91 -47.14 -7.44
C PRO A 1004 7.72 -46.88 -6.15
N SER A 1005 8.41 -45.74 -6.03
CA SER A 1005 9.14 -45.37 -4.80
C SER A 1005 8.20 -45.01 -3.64
N GLY A 1006 7.14 -44.23 -3.89
CA GLY A 1006 6.09 -43.94 -2.91
C GLY A 1006 5.35 -45.20 -2.47
N ASN A 1007 5.04 -46.09 -3.43
CA ASN A 1007 4.47 -47.42 -3.16
C ASN A 1007 5.34 -48.25 -2.19
N ILE A 1008 6.65 -48.34 -2.44
CA ILE A 1008 7.60 -49.06 -1.57
C ILE A 1008 7.67 -48.43 -0.18
N ALA A 1009 7.78 -47.10 -0.10
CA ALA A 1009 7.85 -46.38 1.15
C ALA A 1009 6.60 -46.56 2.01
N LEU A 1010 5.40 -46.49 1.43
CA LEU A 1010 4.14 -46.73 2.15
C LEU A 1010 4.01 -48.20 2.58
N ALA A 1011 4.33 -49.15 1.70
CA ALA A 1011 4.15 -50.58 1.99
C ALA A 1011 5.13 -51.13 3.03
N LEU A 1012 6.38 -50.64 3.05
CA LEU A 1012 7.39 -51.07 4.02
C LEU A 1012 7.31 -50.37 5.38
N ASN A 1013 6.43 -49.37 5.58
CA ASN A 1013 6.29 -48.73 6.89
C ASN A 1013 5.76 -49.71 7.94
N ASP A 1014 6.40 -49.79 9.10
CA ASP A 1014 6.13 -50.75 10.19
C ASP A 1014 6.46 -52.22 9.86
N GLU A 1015 7.13 -52.51 8.75
CA GLU A 1015 7.63 -53.86 8.49
C GLU A 1015 8.82 -54.19 9.39
N VAL A 1016 8.74 -55.38 10.02
CA VAL A 1016 9.82 -55.92 10.86
C VAL A 1016 10.62 -56.94 10.05
N ILE A 1017 11.89 -56.63 9.80
CA ILE A 1017 12.83 -57.54 9.14
C ILE A 1017 13.48 -58.41 10.23
N ILE A 1018 13.41 -59.73 10.07
CA ILE A 1018 13.98 -60.70 11.01
C ILE A 1018 15.03 -61.54 10.28
N ASN A 1019 16.23 -61.63 10.86
CA ASN A 1019 17.26 -62.59 10.44
C ASN A 1019 17.98 -63.13 11.69
N GLY A 1020 17.77 -64.40 12.03
CA GLY A 1020 18.22 -64.98 13.29
C GLY A 1020 17.68 -64.21 14.50
N SER A 1021 18.57 -63.79 15.40
CA SER A 1021 18.25 -62.96 16.57
C SER A 1021 18.15 -61.45 16.25
N LYS A 1022 18.60 -61.00 15.07
CA LYS A 1022 18.55 -59.58 14.66
C LYS A 1022 17.15 -59.25 14.15
N LYS A 1023 16.60 -58.15 14.66
CA LYS A 1023 15.34 -57.56 14.21
C LYS A 1023 15.56 -56.11 13.82
N ALA A 1024 15.01 -55.68 12.69
CA ALA A 1024 15.00 -54.30 12.26
C ALA A 1024 13.57 -53.81 12.02
N ILE A 1025 13.32 -52.53 12.26
CA ILE A 1025 12.03 -51.88 12.07
C ILE A 1025 12.18 -50.79 11.00
N ILE A 1026 11.31 -50.80 10.00
CA ILE A 1026 11.30 -49.81 8.93
C ILE A 1026 10.23 -48.74 9.23
N LYS A 1027 10.60 -47.47 9.07
CA LYS A 1027 9.67 -46.33 9.08
C LYS A 1027 9.91 -45.46 7.86
N SER A 1028 8.88 -44.79 7.34
CA SER A 1028 8.97 -44.05 6.08
C SER A 1028 8.37 -42.66 6.09
N ALA A 1029 8.83 -41.82 5.15
CA ALA A 1029 8.25 -40.54 4.79
C ALA A 1029 8.09 -40.38 3.27
N ILE A 1030 7.21 -39.48 2.82
CA ILE A 1030 6.88 -39.27 1.39
C ILE A 1030 7.15 -37.81 0.98
N PHE A 1031 8.14 -37.59 0.12
CA PHE A 1031 8.50 -36.24 -0.34
C PHE A 1031 7.73 -35.83 -1.62
N PRO A 1032 7.39 -34.54 -1.78
CA PRO A 1032 6.78 -34.05 -3.01
C PRO A 1032 7.82 -34.00 -4.14
N VAL A 1033 7.38 -34.19 -5.38
CA VAL A 1033 8.20 -33.92 -6.57
C VAL A 1033 8.04 -32.44 -6.96
N ARG A 1034 8.56 -31.57 -6.08
CA ARG A 1034 8.48 -30.10 -6.15
C ARG A 1034 9.77 -29.46 -5.65
N PHE A 1035 10.23 -28.40 -6.30
CA PHE A 1035 11.46 -27.71 -5.92
C PHE A 1035 11.27 -26.77 -4.71
N LYS A 1036 10.05 -26.28 -4.46
CA LYS A 1036 9.71 -25.34 -3.38
C LYS A 1036 10.21 -25.85 -2.02
N GLU A 1037 9.77 -27.04 -1.64
CA GLU A 1037 10.04 -27.64 -0.32
C GLU A 1037 11.54 -27.91 -0.09
N PHE A 1038 12.26 -28.27 -1.14
CA PHE A 1038 13.72 -28.46 -1.10
C PHE A 1038 14.45 -27.12 -0.88
N ASN A 1039 14.00 -26.06 -1.56
CA ASN A 1039 14.54 -24.71 -1.37
C ASN A 1039 14.19 -24.14 0.01
N GLU A 1040 13.04 -24.52 0.58
CA GLU A 1040 12.57 -24.17 1.93
C GLU A 1040 13.23 -25.00 3.07
N GLY A 1041 14.16 -25.91 2.76
CA GLY A 1041 14.96 -26.64 3.76
C GLY A 1041 14.30 -27.89 4.36
N TRP A 1042 13.23 -28.41 3.74
CA TRP A 1042 12.51 -29.59 4.26
C TRP A 1042 13.39 -30.84 4.47
N ILE A 1043 14.43 -31.01 3.64
CA ILE A 1043 15.31 -32.17 3.70
C ILE A 1043 16.19 -32.09 4.96
N GLU A 1044 16.72 -30.91 5.22
CA GLU A 1044 17.54 -30.59 6.39
C GLU A 1044 16.71 -30.62 7.67
N ASP A 1045 15.52 -29.99 7.69
CA ASP A 1045 14.55 -30.03 8.81
C ASP A 1045 14.25 -31.47 9.24
N PHE A 1046 13.98 -32.35 8.27
CA PHE A 1046 13.55 -33.72 8.52
C PHE A 1046 14.72 -34.64 8.87
N PHE A 1047 15.73 -34.75 8.00
CA PHE A 1047 16.79 -35.74 8.16
C PHE A 1047 17.79 -35.38 9.27
N SER A 1048 17.97 -34.10 9.62
CA SER A 1048 18.84 -33.73 10.76
C SER A 1048 18.38 -34.37 12.07
N GLN A 1049 17.06 -34.55 12.26
CA GLN A 1049 16.50 -35.23 13.43
C GLN A 1049 16.93 -36.70 13.56
N TYR A 1050 17.37 -37.35 12.47
CA TYR A 1050 17.79 -38.76 12.47
C TYR A 1050 19.29 -38.94 12.28
N ILE A 1051 19.98 -37.91 11.75
CA ILE A 1051 21.39 -37.96 11.37
C ILE A 1051 22.29 -37.20 12.36
N ASN A 1052 21.85 -36.06 12.91
CA ASN A 1052 22.68 -35.17 13.72
C ASN A 1052 22.51 -35.40 15.23
N PRO A 1053 23.53 -35.94 15.95
CA PRO A 1053 23.44 -36.17 17.39
C PRO A 1053 23.27 -34.91 18.25
N GLY A 1054 23.62 -33.73 17.71
CA GLY A 1054 23.42 -32.45 18.37
C GLY A 1054 22.04 -31.81 18.15
N HIS A 1055 21.15 -32.47 17.40
CA HIS A 1055 19.79 -31.98 17.19
C HIS A 1055 18.92 -32.23 18.44
N SER A 1056 18.15 -31.23 18.90
CA SER A 1056 17.35 -31.33 20.13
C SER A 1056 16.35 -32.49 20.13
N SER A 1057 15.80 -32.82 18.96
CA SER A 1057 14.88 -33.95 18.73
C SER A 1057 15.57 -35.21 18.15
N TYR A 1058 16.86 -35.45 18.44
CA TYR A 1058 17.62 -36.54 17.81
C TYR A 1058 17.05 -37.94 18.10
N LYS A 1059 16.77 -38.69 17.03
CA LYS A 1059 16.26 -40.06 17.02
C LYS A 1059 17.25 -40.95 16.24
N PRO A 1060 18.19 -41.65 16.91
CA PRO A 1060 19.27 -42.35 16.22
C PRO A 1060 18.76 -43.46 15.29
N VAL A 1061 19.11 -43.37 14.00
CA VAL A 1061 18.89 -44.46 13.02
C VAL A 1061 20.20 -45.20 12.72
N LYS A 1062 20.12 -46.41 12.15
CA LYS A 1062 21.28 -47.18 11.68
C LYS A 1062 21.44 -47.15 10.16
N MET A 1063 20.37 -46.85 9.43
CA MET A 1063 20.38 -46.73 7.98
C MET A 1063 19.32 -45.74 7.50
N VAL A 1064 19.66 -44.96 6.46
CA VAL A 1064 18.73 -44.10 5.70
C VAL A 1064 18.79 -44.49 4.23
N ILE A 1065 17.65 -44.85 3.62
CA ILE A 1065 17.56 -45.14 2.17
C ILE A 1065 16.52 -44.21 1.54
N THR A 1066 16.95 -43.43 0.56
CA THR A 1066 16.05 -42.60 -0.25
C THR A 1066 15.76 -43.32 -1.57
N PHE A 1067 14.49 -43.44 -1.97
CA PHE A 1067 14.08 -44.16 -3.19
C PHE A 1067 13.49 -43.22 -4.24
N SER A 1068 13.80 -43.46 -5.52
CA SER A 1068 13.19 -42.79 -6.70
C SER A 1068 12.80 -43.82 -7.77
N TYR A 1069 12.02 -43.41 -8.78
CA TYR A 1069 11.68 -44.27 -9.92
C TYR A 1069 12.85 -44.38 -10.92
N GLY A 1070 13.35 -45.60 -11.17
CA GLY A 1070 14.52 -45.84 -12.02
C GLY A 1070 14.26 -46.26 -13.47
N GLY A 1071 13.06 -46.74 -13.81
CA GLY A 1071 12.70 -47.18 -15.17
C GLY A 1071 13.41 -48.43 -15.70
N ALA A 1072 14.38 -48.99 -14.96
CA ALA A 1072 15.03 -50.27 -15.24
C ALA A 1072 14.34 -51.43 -14.51
N ASP A 1073 14.62 -52.70 -14.86
CA ASP A 1073 14.00 -53.87 -14.21
C ASP A 1073 14.75 -54.33 -12.93
N TYR A 1074 15.76 -53.59 -12.49
CA TYR A 1074 16.62 -53.84 -11.34
C TYR A 1074 16.73 -52.61 -10.44
N PHE A 1075 16.91 -52.82 -9.13
CA PHE A 1075 17.20 -51.74 -8.19
C PHE A 1075 18.63 -51.25 -8.39
N ASN A 1076 18.79 -49.99 -8.76
CA ASN A 1076 20.08 -49.37 -8.94
C ASN A 1076 20.48 -48.57 -7.70
N ILE A 1077 21.60 -48.95 -7.06
CA ILE A 1077 22.21 -48.18 -5.99
C ILE A 1077 23.07 -47.09 -6.63
N ASP A 1078 22.79 -45.83 -6.30
CA ASP A 1078 23.51 -44.70 -6.86
C ASP A 1078 24.84 -44.48 -6.11
N GLY A 1079 25.97 -44.73 -6.77
CA GLY A 1079 27.29 -44.66 -6.15
C GLY A 1079 27.72 -43.25 -5.73
N PHE A 1080 27.36 -42.22 -6.52
CA PHE A 1080 27.67 -40.82 -6.23
C PHE A 1080 26.43 -39.91 -6.31
N SER A 1081 26.26 -39.07 -5.30
CA SER A 1081 25.40 -37.88 -5.36
C SER A 1081 26.21 -36.67 -5.83
N SER A 1082 25.57 -35.69 -6.47
CA SER A 1082 26.20 -34.46 -6.94
C SER A 1082 25.48 -33.20 -6.44
N ARG A 1083 26.24 -32.12 -6.30
CA ARG A 1083 25.76 -30.79 -5.87
C ARG A 1083 24.92 -30.05 -6.93
N PHE A 1084 24.66 -30.64 -8.10
CA PHE A 1084 24.08 -29.93 -9.23
C PHE A 1084 22.58 -30.22 -9.43
N ARG A 1085 21.82 -29.14 -9.73
CA ARG A 1085 20.46 -29.18 -10.31
C ARG A 1085 20.53 -28.74 -11.77
N GLU A 1086 19.85 -29.44 -12.68
CA GLU A 1086 19.55 -28.84 -13.98
C GLU A 1086 18.30 -27.94 -13.89
N PRO A 1087 18.33 -26.70 -14.44
CA PRO A 1087 17.14 -25.86 -14.54
C PRO A 1087 16.09 -26.35 -15.56
N GLY A 1088 16.40 -27.34 -16.41
CA GLY A 1088 15.62 -27.65 -17.62
C GLY A 1088 14.28 -28.35 -17.38
N ASN A 1089 14.21 -29.19 -16.35
CA ASN A 1089 13.05 -30.05 -16.11
C ASN A 1089 12.01 -29.44 -15.14
N PRO A 1090 10.75 -29.18 -15.56
CA PRO A 1090 9.68 -28.75 -14.66
C PRO A 1090 9.24 -29.82 -13.65
N ASP A 1091 8.86 -29.38 -12.46
CA ASP A 1091 8.27 -30.17 -11.36
C ASP A 1091 6.75 -30.37 -11.47
N ASN A 1092 6.11 -30.97 -10.44
CA ASN A 1092 4.66 -31.16 -10.41
C ASN A 1092 3.85 -29.84 -10.46
N ASN A 1093 4.43 -28.70 -10.05
CA ASN A 1093 3.82 -27.37 -10.18
C ASN A 1093 4.20 -26.68 -11.52
N LYS A 1094 4.84 -27.40 -12.44
CA LYS A 1094 5.44 -26.90 -13.69
C LYS A 1094 6.48 -25.79 -13.47
N LYS A 1095 7.12 -25.76 -12.30
CA LYS A 1095 8.21 -24.82 -12.01
C LYS A 1095 9.54 -25.48 -12.34
N ASN A 1096 10.41 -24.73 -13.01
CA ASN A 1096 11.78 -25.13 -13.28
C ASN A 1096 12.65 -24.90 -12.04
N GLY A 1097 13.68 -25.73 -11.85
CA GLY A 1097 14.47 -25.76 -10.62
C GLY A 1097 15.30 -24.51 -10.31
N GLY A 1098 15.44 -23.60 -11.28
CA GLY A 1098 16.31 -22.43 -11.19
C GLY A 1098 17.81 -22.78 -11.18
N VAL A 1099 18.67 -21.77 -11.32
CA VAL A 1099 20.14 -21.93 -11.29
C VAL A 1099 20.75 -21.59 -9.93
N SER A 1100 19.92 -21.29 -8.93
CA SER A 1100 20.33 -20.79 -7.61
C SER A 1100 19.95 -21.77 -6.50
N GLY A 1101 20.88 -22.05 -5.60
CA GLY A 1101 20.60 -22.59 -4.26
C GLY A 1101 20.31 -24.09 -4.17
N TYR A 1102 21.33 -24.95 -4.35
CA TYR A 1102 21.26 -26.35 -3.87
C TYR A 1102 21.53 -26.50 -2.37
N LEU A 1103 22.05 -25.44 -1.74
CA LEU A 1103 22.29 -25.33 -0.31
C LEU A 1103 22.06 -23.86 0.09
N LEU A 1104 21.74 -23.63 1.37
CA LEU A 1104 21.74 -22.31 1.99
C LEU A 1104 23.11 -21.64 1.76
N GLN A 1105 23.12 -20.32 1.60
CA GLN A 1105 24.24 -19.57 0.99
C GLN A 1105 25.57 -19.64 1.77
N SER A 1106 25.54 -20.12 3.02
CA SER A 1106 26.69 -20.43 3.88
C SER A 1106 27.42 -21.72 3.52
N ASP A 1107 26.73 -22.76 3.03
CA ASP A 1107 27.31 -24.08 2.74
C ASP A 1107 27.83 -24.18 1.29
N LYS A 1108 28.10 -23.04 0.64
CA LYS A 1108 28.53 -22.94 -0.76
C LYS A 1108 29.94 -23.50 -1.04
N ASP A 1109 30.68 -23.89 0.00
CA ASP A 1109 32.11 -24.25 -0.09
C ASP A 1109 32.37 -25.75 0.20
N ASN A 1110 31.36 -26.61 0.02
CA ASN A 1110 31.43 -28.06 0.28
C ASN A 1110 31.60 -28.93 -1.00
N TYR A 1111 31.92 -30.21 -0.79
CA TYR A 1111 32.15 -31.26 -1.80
C TYR A 1111 31.16 -31.23 -2.99
N GLU A 1112 31.66 -31.30 -4.22
CA GLU A 1112 30.86 -31.39 -5.45
C GLU A 1112 30.18 -32.76 -5.60
N PHE A 1113 30.85 -33.83 -5.14
CA PHE A 1113 30.32 -35.19 -5.12
C PHE A 1113 30.49 -35.87 -3.76
N ILE A 1114 29.49 -36.66 -3.36
CA ILE A 1114 29.50 -37.44 -2.11
C ILE A 1114 29.03 -38.88 -2.38
N SER A 1115 29.85 -39.85 -1.99
CA SER A 1115 29.60 -41.29 -2.21
C SER A 1115 28.56 -41.90 -1.27
N THR A 1116 27.96 -43.00 -1.71
CA THR A 1116 27.10 -43.86 -0.87
C THR A 1116 27.90 -44.51 0.26
N THR A 1117 27.28 -44.68 1.42
CA THR A 1117 27.78 -45.53 2.51
C THR A 1117 26.89 -46.75 2.73
N LEU A 1118 25.89 -46.99 1.87
CA LEU A 1118 25.13 -48.25 1.90
C LEU A 1118 26.09 -49.44 1.68
N PRO A 1119 25.89 -50.57 2.38
CA PRO A 1119 26.72 -51.76 2.21
C PRO A 1119 26.33 -52.49 0.92
N PHE A 1120 26.61 -51.87 -0.23
CA PHE A 1120 26.17 -52.32 -1.56
C PHE A 1120 26.56 -53.80 -1.82
N GLN A 1121 27.70 -54.28 -1.31
CA GLN A 1121 28.11 -55.68 -1.42
C GLN A 1121 27.12 -56.63 -0.76
N SER A 1122 26.60 -56.27 0.42
CA SER A 1122 25.56 -57.07 1.11
C SER A 1122 24.25 -57.04 0.33
N PHE A 1123 23.89 -55.89 -0.28
CA PHE A 1123 22.72 -55.80 -1.16
C PHE A 1123 22.89 -56.67 -2.41
N LYS A 1124 24.04 -56.56 -3.08
CA LYS A 1124 24.40 -57.29 -4.31
C LYS A 1124 24.45 -58.80 -4.07
N ASN A 1125 25.07 -59.24 -2.98
CA ASN A 1125 25.13 -60.65 -2.61
C ASN A 1125 23.75 -61.23 -2.29
N ALA A 1126 22.83 -60.43 -1.72
CA ALA A 1126 21.49 -60.88 -1.39
C ALA A 1126 20.61 -61.13 -2.62
N ASN A 1127 20.77 -60.34 -3.69
CA ASN A 1127 20.05 -60.54 -4.95
C ASN A 1127 20.85 -60.01 -6.17
N PRO A 1128 21.82 -60.78 -6.68
CA PRO A 1128 22.78 -60.28 -7.67
C PRO A 1128 22.19 -60.00 -9.06
N SER A 1129 21.01 -60.55 -9.37
CA SER A 1129 20.29 -60.29 -10.63
C SER A 1129 19.34 -59.10 -10.57
N LYS A 1130 18.95 -58.62 -9.37
CA LYS A 1130 18.03 -57.49 -9.20
C LYS A 1130 18.59 -56.30 -8.43
N ILE A 1131 19.84 -56.36 -7.96
CA ILE A 1131 20.59 -55.19 -7.46
C ILE A 1131 21.73 -54.86 -8.41
N ALA A 1132 21.85 -53.60 -8.82
CA ALA A 1132 23.03 -53.05 -9.48
C ALA A 1132 23.66 -51.94 -8.62
N LEU A 1133 24.96 -51.73 -8.78
CA LEU A 1133 25.65 -50.50 -8.38
C LEU A 1133 26.03 -49.76 -9.65
N HIS A 1134 25.54 -48.54 -9.82
CA HIS A 1134 25.99 -47.62 -10.87
C HIS A 1134 26.91 -46.59 -10.26
N GLN A 1135 27.91 -46.18 -11.01
CA GLN A 1135 28.73 -45.01 -10.71
C GLN A 1135 28.79 -44.17 -11.97
N LYS A 1136 28.03 -43.08 -11.98
CA LYS A 1136 28.06 -42.03 -13.00
C LYS A 1136 28.31 -40.68 -12.37
N ALA A 1137 29.13 -39.86 -13.04
CA ALA A 1137 29.38 -38.46 -12.67
C ALA A 1137 29.85 -37.64 -13.88
N VAL A 1138 29.11 -36.57 -14.17
CA VAL A 1138 29.44 -35.60 -15.23
C VAL A 1138 29.91 -34.29 -14.60
N VAL A 1139 30.96 -33.69 -15.15
CA VAL A 1139 31.66 -32.54 -14.59
C VAL A 1139 32.02 -31.49 -15.64
N LYS A 1140 32.22 -30.24 -15.21
CA LYS A 1140 33.02 -29.24 -15.92
C LYS A 1140 34.43 -29.24 -15.36
N TYR A 1141 35.42 -29.42 -16.24
CA TYR A 1141 36.83 -29.31 -15.91
C TYR A 1141 37.35 -27.90 -16.20
N TYR A 1142 38.04 -27.34 -15.20
CA TYR A 1142 38.67 -26.03 -15.24
C TYR A 1142 40.17 -26.17 -15.00
N LYS A 1143 40.97 -25.35 -15.70
CA LYS A 1143 42.44 -25.32 -15.59
C LYS A 1143 42.90 -23.89 -15.33
N ASN A 1144 43.61 -23.68 -14.23
CA ASN A 1144 44.00 -22.33 -13.76
C ASN A 1144 42.82 -21.33 -13.81
N GLY A 1145 41.63 -21.76 -13.38
CA GLY A 1145 40.38 -20.96 -13.41
C GLY A 1145 39.65 -20.87 -14.77
N ASN A 1146 40.23 -21.34 -15.87
CA ASN A 1146 39.60 -21.31 -17.20
C ASN A 1146 38.80 -22.59 -17.47
N PHE A 1147 37.56 -22.48 -17.94
CA PHE A 1147 36.77 -23.63 -18.39
C PHE A 1147 37.43 -24.27 -19.62
N LEU A 1148 37.67 -25.60 -19.58
CA LEU A 1148 38.22 -26.34 -20.71
C LEU A 1148 37.16 -27.18 -21.43
N SER A 1149 36.42 -28.01 -20.68
CA SER A 1149 35.44 -28.95 -21.26
C SER A 1149 34.47 -29.47 -20.20
N SER A 1150 33.31 -29.94 -20.65
CA SER A 1150 32.51 -30.88 -19.87
C SER A 1150 32.99 -32.30 -20.16
N GLN A 1151 33.09 -33.16 -19.15
CA GLN A 1151 33.53 -34.55 -19.28
C GLN A 1151 32.67 -35.45 -18.39
N GLU A 1152 32.48 -36.69 -18.82
CA GLU A 1152 31.95 -37.77 -17.99
C GLU A 1152 33.14 -38.54 -17.41
N LEU A 1153 33.29 -38.55 -16.08
CA LEU A 1153 34.44 -39.21 -15.41
C LEU A 1153 34.14 -40.66 -15.05
N PHE A 1154 32.87 -40.99 -14.90
CA PHE A 1154 32.39 -42.35 -14.66
C PHE A 1154 31.09 -42.53 -15.43
N ASP A 1155 30.95 -43.69 -16.08
CA ASP A 1155 29.67 -44.31 -16.44
C ASP A 1155 29.83 -45.84 -16.35
N ASN A 1156 29.84 -46.33 -15.11
CA ASN A 1156 30.12 -47.74 -14.81
C ASN A 1156 28.90 -48.38 -14.15
N LEU A 1157 28.14 -49.16 -14.92
CA LEU A 1157 26.98 -49.89 -14.45
C LEU A 1157 27.36 -51.30 -13.93
N ASN A 1158 26.61 -51.77 -12.92
CA ASN A 1158 26.67 -53.13 -12.39
C ASN A 1158 28.02 -53.52 -11.75
N LEU A 1159 28.66 -52.57 -11.06
CA LEU A 1159 29.96 -52.79 -10.39
C LEU A 1159 29.86 -53.76 -9.20
N ASN A 1160 30.94 -54.52 -8.99
CA ASN A 1160 31.13 -55.37 -7.81
C ASN A 1160 31.78 -54.64 -6.63
N SER A 1161 32.27 -53.41 -6.82
CA SER A 1161 32.88 -52.58 -5.77
C SER A 1161 32.72 -51.10 -6.11
N LEU A 1162 32.62 -50.25 -5.07
CA LEU A 1162 32.73 -48.80 -5.26
C LEU A 1162 34.14 -48.45 -5.69
N VAL A 1163 34.28 -47.89 -6.89
CA VAL A 1163 35.49 -47.20 -7.31
C VAL A 1163 35.54 -45.84 -6.58
N PRO A 1164 36.63 -45.47 -5.90
CA PRO A 1164 36.76 -44.14 -5.31
C PRO A 1164 36.64 -43.04 -6.38
N PHE A 1165 36.04 -41.90 -6.02
CA PHE A 1165 36.12 -40.71 -6.87
C PHE A 1165 37.60 -40.24 -6.95
N PRO A 1166 38.10 -39.67 -8.06
CA PRO A 1166 39.51 -39.36 -8.22
C PRO A 1166 39.89 -38.20 -7.29
N ASP A 1167 41.12 -38.23 -6.76
CA ASP A 1167 41.62 -37.25 -5.80
C ASP A 1167 42.05 -35.93 -6.47
N ILE A 1168 41.17 -35.40 -7.32
CA ILE A 1168 41.23 -34.04 -7.88
C ILE A 1168 40.38 -33.18 -6.95
N THR A 1169 40.94 -32.08 -6.45
CA THR A 1169 40.41 -31.31 -5.30
C THR A 1169 38.89 -31.09 -5.36
N ASN A 1170 38.17 -31.92 -4.59
CA ASN A 1170 36.72 -31.89 -4.39
C ASN A 1170 36.35 -30.78 -3.38
N TYR A 1171 36.95 -29.58 -3.56
CA TYR A 1171 36.90 -28.43 -2.66
C TYR A 1171 37.07 -27.12 -3.47
N PRO A 1172 36.50 -25.98 -3.05
CA PRO A 1172 36.27 -24.85 -3.95
C PRO A 1172 37.31 -23.73 -3.87
N PHE A 1173 37.46 -23.03 -5.00
CA PHE A 1173 38.17 -21.76 -5.20
C PHE A 1173 39.64 -21.70 -4.73
N GLY A 1174 40.53 -22.17 -5.61
CA GLY A 1174 41.96 -21.82 -5.64
C GLY A 1174 42.45 -21.50 -7.06
N THR A 1175 43.77 -21.36 -7.24
CA THR A 1175 44.41 -21.09 -8.55
C THR A 1175 44.76 -22.34 -9.37
N ALA A 1176 44.37 -23.53 -8.92
CA ALA A 1176 44.70 -24.83 -9.53
C ALA A 1176 43.57 -25.42 -10.41
N ASP A 1177 43.84 -26.57 -11.03
CA ASP A 1177 42.89 -27.37 -11.81
C ASP A 1177 41.70 -27.83 -10.94
N GLN A 1178 40.47 -27.72 -11.44
CA GLN A 1178 39.22 -27.87 -10.67
C GLN A 1178 38.13 -28.63 -11.42
N LEU A 1179 37.23 -29.27 -10.67
CA LEU A 1179 36.02 -29.92 -11.17
C LEU A 1179 34.78 -29.26 -10.58
N LYS A 1180 33.71 -29.17 -11.37
CA LYS A 1180 32.38 -28.74 -10.92
C LYS A 1180 31.31 -29.71 -11.41
N ALA A 1181 30.40 -30.13 -10.54
CA ALA A 1181 29.36 -31.10 -10.89
C ALA A 1181 28.41 -30.58 -11.97
N LEU A 1182 27.96 -31.51 -12.82
CA LEU A 1182 26.85 -31.37 -13.77
C LEU A 1182 25.82 -32.50 -13.66
N GLU A 1183 26.21 -33.69 -13.24
CA GLU A 1183 25.27 -34.80 -13.07
C GLU A 1183 25.83 -35.79 -12.04
N GLY A 1184 24.97 -36.29 -11.14
CA GLY A 1184 25.28 -37.41 -10.25
C GLY A 1184 24.88 -38.74 -10.86
N THR A 1185 25.01 -39.83 -10.10
CA THR A 1185 24.62 -41.16 -10.60
C THR A 1185 23.11 -41.26 -10.83
N GLY A 1186 22.33 -40.55 -10.01
CA GLY A 1186 20.87 -40.45 -10.13
C GLY A 1186 20.37 -39.30 -11.02
N GLY A 1187 21.21 -38.76 -11.89
CA GLY A 1187 20.93 -37.57 -12.70
C GLY A 1187 21.24 -36.25 -11.98
N ASP A 1188 20.49 -35.21 -12.36
CA ASP A 1188 20.63 -33.80 -11.94
C ASP A 1188 19.29 -33.22 -11.43
N TYR A 1189 18.36 -34.10 -11.08
CA TYR A 1189 17.01 -33.77 -10.61
C TYR A 1189 16.83 -34.04 -9.10
N LEU A 1190 15.59 -33.96 -8.59
CA LEU A 1190 15.26 -34.15 -7.17
C LEU A 1190 15.73 -35.50 -6.57
N SER A 1191 15.85 -36.55 -7.39
CA SER A 1191 16.45 -37.85 -7.02
C SER A 1191 17.90 -37.67 -6.54
N ASN A 1192 18.72 -37.00 -7.34
CA ASN A 1192 20.08 -36.62 -7.00
C ASN A 1192 20.12 -35.62 -5.83
N GLU A 1193 19.18 -34.67 -5.77
CA GLU A 1193 19.16 -33.64 -4.73
C GLU A 1193 18.95 -34.19 -3.32
N ILE A 1194 17.92 -35.01 -3.11
CA ILE A 1194 17.63 -35.58 -1.79
C ILE A 1194 18.80 -36.44 -1.32
N TYR A 1195 19.42 -37.16 -2.25
CA TYR A 1195 20.60 -37.97 -1.97
C TYR A 1195 21.78 -37.10 -1.54
N TYR A 1196 22.12 -36.06 -2.31
CA TYR A 1196 23.22 -35.17 -2.00
C TYR A 1196 23.06 -34.50 -0.63
N ARG A 1197 21.88 -33.94 -0.34
CA ARG A 1197 21.59 -33.31 0.96
C ARG A 1197 21.66 -34.29 2.13
N VAL A 1198 21.10 -35.49 2.00
CA VAL A 1198 21.19 -36.54 3.04
C VAL A 1198 22.63 -37.05 3.22
N ALA A 1199 23.38 -37.21 2.14
CA ALA A 1199 24.79 -37.62 2.17
C ALA A 1199 25.69 -36.51 2.76
N TYR A 1200 25.34 -35.24 2.54
CA TYR A 1200 25.98 -34.08 3.15
C TYR A 1200 25.76 -34.06 4.67
N LEU A 1201 24.51 -34.15 5.13
CA LEU A 1201 24.17 -34.23 6.57
C LEU A 1201 24.91 -35.39 7.26
N ARG A 1202 24.98 -36.56 6.61
CA ARG A 1202 25.78 -37.70 7.10
C ARG A 1202 27.25 -37.30 7.24
N THR A 1203 27.87 -36.81 6.17
CA THR A 1203 29.29 -36.43 6.17
C THR A 1203 29.61 -35.34 7.20
N LYS A 1204 28.68 -34.42 7.48
CA LYS A 1204 28.82 -33.34 8.46
C LYS A 1204 28.65 -33.78 9.92
N TYR A 1205 27.67 -34.64 10.21
CA TYR A 1205 27.25 -34.92 11.60
C TYR A 1205 27.37 -36.38 12.05
N ASN A 1206 27.36 -37.37 11.14
CA ASN A 1206 27.51 -38.77 11.47
C ASN A 1206 28.10 -39.59 10.29
N PRO A 1207 29.41 -39.50 10.02
CA PRO A 1207 30.04 -40.17 8.87
C PRO A 1207 29.90 -41.70 8.86
N SER A 1208 29.66 -42.30 10.03
CA SER A 1208 29.52 -43.76 10.19
C SER A 1208 28.17 -44.32 9.71
N LEU A 1209 27.14 -43.46 9.65
CA LEU A 1209 25.78 -43.84 9.30
C LEU A 1209 25.69 -44.32 7.85
N LYS A 1210 24.96 -45.41 7.62
CA LYS A 1210 24.74 -45.97 6.29
C LYS A 1210 23.65 -45.17 5.58
N THR A 1211 24.03 -44.38 4.56
CA THR A 1211 23.09 -43.59 3.75
C THR A 1211 23.37 -43.75 2.26
N GLY A 1212 22.31 -43.71 1.46
CA GLY A 1212 22.40 -43.69 0.00
C GLY A 1212 21.04 -43.61 -0.68
N HIS A 1213 21.08 -43.64 -2.02
CA HIS A 1213 19.91 -43.58 -2.87
C HIS A 1213 19.76 -44.84 -3.70
N ILE A 1214 18.51 -45.24 -3.94
CA ILE A 1214 18.17 -46.41 -4.77
C ILE A 1214 17.08 -46.03 -5.77
N HIS A 1215 17.44 -46.03 -7.04
CA HIS A 1215 16.47 -46.02 -8.13
C HIS A 1215 15.79 -47.40 -8.22
N VAL A 1216 14.46 -47.44 -8.09
CA VAL A 1216 13.73 -48.71 -7.94
C VAL A 1216 13.51 -49.40 -9.28
N GLY A 1217 13.63 -50.73 -9.24
CA GLY A 1217 13.62 -51.58 -10.43
C GLY A 1217 12.23 -51.99 -10.89
N PHE A 1218 11.57 -51.14 -11.69
CA PHE A 1218 10.52 -51.60 -12.59
C PHE A 1218 10.42 -50.73 -13.87
N ASN A 1219 10.14 -51.37 -15.02
CA ASN A 1219 10.06 -50.72 -16.34
C ASN A 1219 8.83 -49.80 -16.54
N LYS A 1220 7.94 -49.69 -15.56
CA LYS A 1220 6.74 -48.86 -15.60
C LYS A 1220 6.45 -48.21 -14.26
N THR A 1221 5.84 -47.04 -14.31
CA THR A 1221 5.37 -46.25 -13.16
C THR A 1221 4.17 -46.89 -12.45
N ASP A 1222 3.31 -47.58 -13.21
CA ASP A 1222 2.10 -48.21 -12.67
C ASP A 1222 2.33 -49.66 -12.25
N VAL A 1223 2.66 -49.84 -10.98
CA VAL A 1223 2.88 -51.17 -10.39
C VAL A 1223 1.58 -51.75 -9.84
N SER A 1224 1.27 -52.99 -10.24
CA SER A 1224 0.18 -53.78 -9.67
C SER A 1224 0.53 -54.23 -8.25
N ARG A 1225 -0.47 -54.79 -7.53
CA ARG A 1225 -0.25 -55.41 -6.22
C ARG A 1225 0.85 -56.48 -6.26
N SER A 1226 0.86 -57.29 -7.32
CA SER A 1226 1.84 -58.38 -7.47
C SER A 1226 3.25 -57.83 -7.64
N GLU A 1227 3.42 -56.86 -8.53
CA GLU A 1227 4.73 -56.26 -8.85
C GLU A 1227 5.29 -55.47 -7.65
N ARG A 1228 4.44 -54.71 -6.92
CA ARG A 1228 4.87 -54.08 -5.67
C ARG A 1228 5.20 -55.12 -4.59
N ASN A 1229 4.40 -56.17 -4.43
CA ASN A 1229 4.73 -57.24 -3.48
C ASN A 1229 6.10 -57.86 -3.80
N GLN A 1230 6.39 -58.16 -5.08
CA GLN A 1230 7.72 -58.61 -5.53
C GLN A 1230 8.82 -57.63 -5.16
N MET A 1231 8.66 -56.33 -5.46
CA MET A 1231 9.62 -55.28 -5.08
C MET A 1231 9.87 -55.25 -3.56
N THR A 1232 8.80 -55.28 -2.76
CA THR A 1232 8.94 -55.28 -1.29
C THR A 1232 9.58 -56.56 -0.76
N THR A 1233 9.31 -57.73 -1.34
CA THR A 1233 9.97 -58.98 -0.98
C THR A 1233 11.47 -58.92 -1.28
N ILE A 1234 11.86 -58.47 -2.47
CA ILE A 1234 13.28 -58.30 -2.85
C ILE A 1234 13.98 -57.36 -1.85
N LEU A 1235 13.38 -56.21 -1.53
CA LEU A 1235 13.95 -55.28 -0.55
C LEU A 1235 13.99 -55.86 0.87
N LYS A 1236 12.98 -56.61 1.30
CA LYS A 1236 12.99 -57.30 2.61
C LYS A 1236 14.12 -58.34 2.67
N ASP A 1237 14.32 -59.14 1.63
CA ASP A 1237 15.37 -60.17 1.57
C ASP A 1237 16.78 -59.57 1.50
N VAL A 1238 16.94 -58.48 0.75
CA VAL A 1238 18.15 -57.64 0.75
C VAL A 1238 18.43 -57.09 2.16
N LEU A 1239 17.43 -56.51 2.82
CA LEU A 1239 17.59 -55.99 4.17
C LEU A 1239 17.89 -57.07 5.20
N LYS A 1240 17.36 -58.30 5.07
CA LYS A 1240 17.72 -59.44 5.96
C LYS A 1240 19.22 -59.69 5.99
N GLN A 1241 19.89 -59.70 4.83
CA GLN A 1241 21.34 -59.92 4.76
C GLN A 1241 22.14 -58.73 5.29
N VAL A 1242 21.61 -57.52 5.11
CA VAL A 1242 22.23 -56.27 5.55
C VAL A 1242 22.20 -56.13 7.07
N ILE A 1243 21.08 -56.44 7.74
CA ILE A 1243 20.93 -56.26 9.20
C ILE A 1243 21.77 -57.24 10.03
N THR A 1244 22.28 -58.30 9.42
CA THR A 1244 23.30 -59.19 10.04
C THR A 1244 24.61 -58.44 10.29
N ASN A 1245 24.91 -57.45 9.45
CA ASN A 1245 26.15 -56.66 9.43
C ASN A 1245 25.99 -55.27 10.10
N LEU A 1246 24.89 -55.05 10.84
CA LEU A 1246 24.55 -53.82 11.59
C LEU A 1246 24.39 -54.09 13.09
#